data_AF-V4PNJ8-F1
#
_entry.id   AF-V4PNJ8-F1
#
_cell.length_a   1.000
_cell.length_b   1.000
_cell.length_c   1.000
_cell.angle_alpha   90.00
_cell.angle_beta   90.00
_cell.angle_gamma   90.00
#
_symmetry.space_group_name_H-M   'P 1'
#
loop_
_entity.id
_entity.type
_entity.pdbx_description
1 polymer ?
#
loop_
_entity_poly.entity_id
_entity_poly.type
_entity_poly.pdbx_seq_one_letter_code
_entity_poly.pdbx_strand_id
1 'polypeptide(L)'
;MMTAAWLVAGAPAWAETAVKPPAPALQLVAHNIRNDRGEDVDAALKISTLDIKIDIAGRMAQTTLLVTFANPTEDALEGDFSLALPIGASVTAYALDIDGVMVDGVLQPREQAREAYEEQLRQGVDPGLGEVTGNAFRTRIFPILPGAGRTVRITYIAPLGPDGRFVLPVTTGGEVEKLKLTVTALGMKAAPLVTLAGQAFTRSGEAFVLEREKVSLAGEVAVTGLEPDQPLTLTRHSNGDKFFELIVAAEPAGNYRTRTVRLYWDASRSRATQNVAAEARLVADYVARTAPKSLDLVLFSDGKPTVRHFDSPTPEVILEALSQVQYTGATRFTDLQKAVPGRADICLVVSDGRMTIDSFKPGRWPCRVLTLSSDPEARRDVLRQVSVRNGGAYVDLAELGPEAAMKLLVARGPRAADVFAGDGSLADYTVTPMGDDYYRIVGPLPRGDMLALDDGERVHTFPLHPKQIIEHDGAGVAWGAALIDALGATDTPDADKILATARRYRVATPDVSFIVLETGADYARAGIAPPATAPKALLDDYTLIRDEVATEAARRKAERLEDITDAWESQVLWWESKPLSLGEARREIQKRNRRSDDRNSAMAEMAALPAPAATPPAMEAQSDSDGMVVVTGARRSLHSSVMAKRDASGVREAGEGQIEIETAEWNPDRPYLGALKGVKPGDVAAFRAVFAEQEKANGATPAFYFDMAEWMFRNGFATAAPAVARTALELSDSDITTRIILAGRLLRYGAFDDAIWLDEQVARMTPDKPQAKRNLALAIIAATDARLEAGGLDEDAAADAYLRALVLLCEVVLTPWDDDYDGIELIALMEANHLAAKLKALDVPAGDIAAVLPKQLTALLDVDIRILLEWNTDKTDMDLWVDEPSGERSIYSNPRTLLGGRLSNDMTRGYGPEEYLLRTAPKGVYEVMANVYAADRLDPNGATNIIVHLYRDWGRPTEKEESFVIELKRDQKHEAVTVGKFKRE
;
A
#
# COMPACT_ATOMS: atom_id res chain seq x y z
N MET A 1 -10.10 -32.78 -74.44
CA MET A 1 -11.47 -32.50 -73.99
C MET A 1 -11.46 -32.58 -72.46
N MET A 2 -11.27 -31.45 -71.79
CA MET A 2 -12.33 -30.69 -71.09
C MET A 2 -12.82 -31.38 -69.81
N THR A 3 -12.30 -30.97 -68.64
CA THR A 3 -13.00 -30.20 -67.61
C THR A 3 -12.10 -30.06 -66.37
N ALA A 4 -11.82 -28.83 -65.97
CA ALA A 4 -11.01 -28.49 -64.80
C ALA A 4 -11.89 -28.48 -63.55
N ALA A 5 -11.53 -29.30 -62.55
CA ALA A 5 -12.14 -29.29 -61.23
C ALA A 5 -11.39 -28.30 -60.32
N TRP A 6 -12.12 -27.34 -59.76
CA TRP A 6 -11.62 -26.38 -58.79
C TRP A 6 -11.43 -27.04 -57.41
N LEU A 7 -10.26 -26.81 -56.82
CA LEU A 7 -9.97 -27.02 -55.40
C LEU A 7 -10.75 -26.01 -54.56
N VAL A 8 -11.54 -26.49 -53.60
CA VAL A 8 -11.96 -25.70 -52.43
C VAL A 8 -11.08 -26.14 -51.27
N ALA A 9 -10.22 -25.22 -50.81
CA ALA A 9 -9.44 -25.39 -49.59
C ALA A 9 -10.39 -25.42 -48.38
N GLY A 10 -10.24 -26.45 -47.55
CA GLY A 10 -11.00 -26.64 -46.32
C GLY A 10 -10.70 -25.53 -45.32
N ALA A 11 -11.76 -24.87 -44.84
CA ALA A 11 -11.71 -24.09 -43.62
C ALA A 11 -11.35 -25.03 -42.46
N PRO A 12 -10.41 -24.67 -41.58
CA PRO A 12 -10.20 -25.43 -40.36
C PRO A 12 -11.45 -25.29 -39.50
N ALA A 13 -12.04 -26.42 -39.15
CA ALA A 13 -13.05 -26.51 -38.11
C ALA A 13 -12.43 -25.99 -36.81
N TRP A 14 -12.75 -24.75 -36.44
CA TRP A 14 -12.52 -24.26 -35.10
C TRP A 14 -13.57 -24.95 -34.24
N ALA A 15 -13.17 -26.04 -33.60
CA ALA A 15 -13.89 -26.57 -32.48
C ALA A 15 -14.04 -25.43 -31.47
N GLU A 16 -15.29 -25.07 -31.17
CA GLU A 16 -15.67 -24.30 -29.99
C GLU A 16 -15.19 -25.05 -28.75
N THR A 17 -13.92 -24.88 -28.38
CA THR A 17 -13.52 -24.95 -26.99
C THR A 17 -13.90 -23.60 -26.39
N ALA A 18 -15.19 -23.45 -26.07
CA ALA A 18 -15.56 -22.51 -25.03
C ALA A 18 -14.68 -22.86 -23.82
N VAL A 19 -13.74 -21.98 -23.49
CA VAL A 19 -12.97 -22.08 -22.26
C VAL A 19 -13.99 -21.95 -21.14
N LYS A 20 -14.47 -23.10 -20.66
CA LYS A 20 -15.25 -23.19 -19.45
C LYS A 20 -14.32 -22.62 -18.38
N PRO A 21 -14.66 -21.51 -17.69
CA PRO A 21 -13.83 -21.02 -16.60
C PRO A 21 -13.57 -22.21 -15.66
N PRO A 22 -12.33 -22.39 -15.17
CA PRO A 22 -12.00 -23.55 -14.34
C PRO A 22 -13.03 -23.59 -13.21
N ALA A 23 -13.82 -24.66 -13.17
CA ALA A 23 -14.76 -24.86 -12.08
C ALA A 23 -13.93 -24.90 -10.79
N PRO A 24 -14.25 -24.07 -9.77
CA PRO A 24 -13.46 -23.97 -8.56
C PRO A 24 -13.43 -25.32 -7.85
N ALA A 25 -12.39 -26.12 -8.03
CA ALA A 25 -12.21 -27.36 -7.32
C ALA A 25 -11.64 -27.06 -5.93
N LEU A 26 -12.20 -27.69 -4.89
CA LEU A 26 -11.44 -27.93 -3.67
C LEU A 26 -10.14 -28.64 -4.11
N GLN A 27 -9.01 -27.95 -4.10
CA GLN A 27 -7.69 -28.53 -4.35
C GLN A 27 -6.97 -28.58 -3.02
N LEU A 28 -7.17 -29.69 -2.31
CA LEU A 28 -6.37 -30.01 -1.14
C LEU A 28 -4.98 -30.44 -1.60
N VAL A 29 -4.12 -29.47 -1.87
CA VAL A 29 -2.71 -29.69 -2.20
C VAL A 29 -1.91 -29.16 -1.04
N ALA A 30 -1.41 -30.07 -0.20
CA ALA A 30 -0.41 -29.69 0.78
C ALA A 30 0.96 -29.70 0.08
N HIS A 31 1.60 -28.54 0.00
CA HIS A 31 2.99 -28.43 -0.42
C HIS A 31 3.88 -28.50 0.81
N ASN A 32 4.91 -29.35 0.77
CA ASN A 32 5.98 -29.35 1.75
C ASN A 32 7.13 -28.52 1.20
N ILE A 33 7.72 -27.63 1.99
CA ILE A 33 8.97 -26.96 1.62
C ILE A 33 9.91 -26.91 2.82
N ARG A 34 11.14 -27.39 2.56
CA ARG A 34 12.39 -27.35 3.35
C ARG A 34 12.46 -28.18 4.64
N ASN A 35 13.19 -29.29 4.55
CA ASN A 35 13.87 -29.87 5.72
C ASN A 35 14.89 -28.87 6.32
N ASP A 36 15.50 -29.18 7.47
CA ASP A 36 16.55 -28.36 8.13
C ASP A 36 17.77 -28.03 7.23
N ARG A 37 17.85 -28.60 6.02
CA ARG A 37 18.89 -28.36 5.00
C ARG A 37 18.42 -27.50 3.83
N GLY A 38 17.18 -27.04 3.82
CA GLY A 38 16.64 -26.20 2.76
C GLY A 38 16.22 -26.97 1.49
N GLU A 39 15.97 -28.27 1.58
CA GLU A 39 15.55 -29.12 0.45
C GLU A 39 14.03 -29.40 0.48
N ASP A 40 13.38 -29.29 -0.68
CA ASP A 40 11.97 -29.68 -0.85
C ASP A 40 11.83 -31.20 -0.73
N VAL A 41 10.99 -31.67 0.20
CA VAL A 41 10.72 -33.10 0.39
C VAL A 41 9.23 -33.35 0.13
N ASP A 42 8.89 -33.91 -1.03
CA ASP A 42 7.53 -34.36 -1.34
C ASP A 42 7.10 -35.48 -0.37
N ALA A 43 6.35 -35.14 0.68
CA ALA A 43 5.74 -36.10 1.61
C ALA A 43 4.25 -35.81 1.75
N ALA A 44 3.41 -36.81 1.46
CA ALA A 44 1.97 -36.63 1.29
C ALA A 44 1.22 -36.56 2.63
N LEU A 45 0.93 -35.34 3.11
CA LEU A 45 -0.12 -35.13 4.12
C LEU A 45 -1.43 -35.80 3.68
N LYS A 46 -2.12 -36.47 4.60
CA LYS A 46 -3.38 -37.18 4.32
C LYS A 46 -4.56 -36.46 4.96
N ILE A 47 -5.76 -36.60 4.37
CA ILE A 47 -6.99 -36.08 4.95
C ILE A 47 -7.68 -37.20 5.71
N SER A 48 -7.66 -37.11 7.05
CA SER A 48 -8.33 -38.08 7.91
C SER A 48 -9.84 -37.82 7.99
N THR A 49 -10.23 -36.57 8.20
CA THR A 49 -11.65 -36.18 8.33
C THR A 49 -11.95 -34.99 7.43
N LEU A 50 -13.07 -35.07 6.72
CA LEU A 50 -13.66 -33.98 5.95
C LEU A 50 -15.16 -33.88 6.30
N ASP A 51 -15.53 -32.85 7.05
CA ASP A 51 -16.94 -32.51 7.33
C ASP A 51 -17.32 -31.27 6.53
N ILE A 52 -18.34 -31.40 5.69
CA ILE A 52 -18.87 -30.34 4.83
C ILE A 52 -20.32 -30.08 5.23
N LYS A 53 -20.59 -28.87 5.72
CA LYS A 53 -21.94 -28.40 6.03
C LYS A 53 -22.33 -27.27 5.08
N ILE A 54 -23.45 -27.41 4.38
CA ILE A 54 -24.01 -26.40 3.49
C ILE A 54 -25.39 -26.04 4.03
N ASP A 55 -25.53 -24.83 4.56
CA ASP A 55 -26.82 -24.28 5.01
C ASP A 55 -27.28 -23.22 3.98
N ILE A 56 -28.51 -23.33 3.50
CA ILE A 56 -29.08 -22.45 2.46
C ILE A 56 -30.32 -21.75 3.00
N ALA A 57 -30.34 -20.43 2.89
CA ALA A 57 -31.50 -19.59 3.17
C ALA A 57 -31.59 -18.45 2.14
N GLY A 58 -32.80 -18.19 1.63
CA GLY A 58 -32.99 -17.21 0.57
C GLY A 58 -32.20 -17.56 -0.70
N ARG A 59 -31.45 -16.61 -1.24
CA ARG A 59 -30.54 -16.83 -2.38
C ARG A 59 -29.06 -16.89 -1.95
N MET A 60 -28.77 -17.37 -0.74
CA MET A 60 -27.42 -17.50 -0.21
C MET A 60 -27.15 -18.90 0.35
N ALA A 61 -25.93 -19.40 0.14
CA ALA A 61 -25.45 -20.67 0.68
C ALA A 61 -24.22 -20.43 1.58
N GLN A 62 -24.30 -20.84 2.84
CA GLN A 62 -23.20 -20.86 3.79
C GLN A 62 -22.57 -22.25 3.84
N THR A 63 -21.29 -22.35 3.47
CA THR A 63 -20.53 -23.60 3.50
C THR A 63 -19.51 -23.55 4.63
N THR A 64 -19.50 -24.54 5.51
CA THR A 64 -18.45 -24.79 6.50
C THR A 64 -17.71 -26.07 6.17
N LEU A 65 -16.40 -25.97 6.06
CA LEU A 65 -15.47 -27.07 5.84
C LEU A 65 -14.66 -27.27 7.12
N LEU A 66 -14.66 -28.47 7.67
CA LEU A 66 -13.77 -28.90 8.75
C LEU A 66 -12.87 -30.01 8.21
N VAL A 67 -11.56 -29.77 8.18
CA VAL A 67 -10.57 -30.66 7.57
C VAL A 67 -9.52 -31.02 8.61
N THR A 68 -9.32 -32.32 8.86
CA THR A 68 -8.23 -32.79 9.73
C THR A 68 -7.14 -33.45 8.89
N PHE A 69 -5.97 -32.82 8.85
CA PHE A 69 -4.77 -33.33 8.21
C PHE A 69 -4.03 -34.28 9.15
N ALA A 70 -3.56 -35.39 8.62
CA ALA A 70 -2.67 -36.31 9.31
C ALA A 70 -1.28 -36.24 8.67
N ASN A 71 -0.26 -36.09 9.51
CA ASN A 71 1.14 -36.19 9.11
C ASN A 71 1.66 -37.61 9.37
N PRO A 72 1.82 -38.44 8.31
CA PRO A 72 2.31 -39.81 8.44
C PRO A 72 3.85 -39.93 8.46
N THR A 73 4.60 -38.82 8.38
CA THR A 73 6.07 -38.82 8.38
C THR A 73 6.62 -38.72 9.81
N GLU A 74 7.94 -38.78 9.94
CA GLU A 74 8.66 -38.57 11.20
C GLU A 74 9.10 -37.11 11.43
N ASP A 75 8.93 -36.25 10.42
CA ASP A 75 9.35 -34.84 10.43
C ASP A 75 8.16 -33.90 10.59
N ALA A 76 8.37 -32.73 11.22
CA ALA A 76 7.38 -31.65 11.18
C ALA A 76 7.28 -31.08 9.76
N LEU A 77 6.05 -30.85 9.30
CA LEU A 77 5.78 -30.37 7.93
C LEU A 77 5.04 -29.01 7.96
N GLU A 78 5.26 -28.18 6.94
CA GLU A 78 4.39 -27.04 6.63
C GLU A 78 3.28 -27.50 5.67
N GLY A 79 2.07 -26.98 5.86
CA GLY A 79 0.96 -27.18 4.94
C GLY A 79 0.51 -25.84 4.33
N ASP A 80 0.63 -25.71 3.02
CA ASP A 80 -0.13 -24.72 2.24
C ASP A 80 -1.49 -25.31 1.89
N PHE A 81 -2.59 -24.62 2.17
CA PHE A 81 -3.94 -25.00 1.78
C PHE A 81 -4.57 -23.91 0.93
N SER A 82 -5.17 -24.29 -0.21
CA SER A 82 -5.92 -23.37 -1.06
C SER A 82 -7.33 -23.88 -1.36
N LEU A 83 -8.29 -22.97 -1.36
CA LEU A 83 -9.69 -23.21 -1.66
C LEU A 83 -10.14 -22.20 -2.71
N ALA A 84 -10.44 -22.68 -3.92
CA ALA A 84 -11.15 -21.87 -4.90
C ALA A 84 -12.60 -21.66 -4.44
N LEU A 85 -13.05 -20.40 -4.43
CA LEU A 85 -14.36 -19.98 -3.97
C LEU A 85 -15.30 -19.76 -5.16
N PRO A 86 -16.61 -19.95 -4.99
CA PRO A 86 -17.59 -19.49 -5.98
C PRO A 86 -17.50 -17.98 -6.23
N ILE A 87 -17.90 -17.56 -7.42
CA ILE A 87 -17.99 -16.14 -7.79
C ILE A 87 -18.88 -15.39 -6.79
N GLY A 88 -18.37 -14.26 -6.27
CA GLY A 88 -19.08 -13.43 -5.30
C GLY A 88 -19.17 -14.02 -3.89
N ALA A 89 -18.38 -15.05 -3.58
CA ALA A 89 -18.30 -15.59 -2.24
C ALA A 89 -17.48 -14.71 -1.29
N SER A 90 -17.78 -14.78 0.00
CA SER A 90 -17.05 -14.11 1.07
C SER A 90 -16.67 -15.13 2.14
N VAL A 91 -15.39 -15.18 2.52
CA VAL A 91 -14.93 -16.00 3.64
C VAL A 91 -15.29 -15.31 4.94
N THR A 92 -15.89 -16.05 5.86
CA THR A 92 -16.47 -15.51 7.10
C THR A 92 -15.87 -16.07 8.36
N ALA A 93 -15.21 -17.22 8.30
CA ALA A 93 -14.47 -17.73 9.44
C ALA A 93 -13.28 -18.58 9.00
N TYR A 94 -12.22 -18.49 9.77
CA TYR A 94 -11.07 -19.37 9.76
C TYR A 94 -10.78 -19.78 11.21
N ALA A 95 -10.35 -21.01 11.45
CA ALA A 95 -9.94 -21.47 12.78
C ALA A 95 -8.97 -22.64 12.67
N LEU A 96 -8.08 -22.75 13.65
CA LEU A 96 -7.15 -23.86 13.84
C LEU A 96 -7.37 -24.50 15.21
N ASP A 97 -7.02 -25.77 15.37
CA ASP A 97 -6.96 -26.41 16.67
C ASP A 97 -5.66 -26.06 17.41
N ILE A 98 -5.78 -25.62 18.67
CA ILE A 98 -4.68 -25.44 19.61
C ILE A 98 -4.93 -26.40 20.77
N ASP A 99 -4.04 -27.37 20.99
CA ASP A 99 -4.20 -28.43 21.99
C ASP A 99 -5.56 -29.14 21.93
N GLY A 100 -6.08 -29.35 20.70
CA GLY A 100 -7.37 -30.00 20.45
C GLY A 100 -8.60 -29.10 20.64
N VAL A 101 -8.41 -27.81 20.92
CA VAL A 101 -9.48 -26.80 21.01
C VAL A 101 -9.46 -25.92 19.76
N MET A 102 -10.58 -25.82 19.04
CA MET A 102 -10.67 -24.91 17.89
C MET A 102 -10.66 -23.44 18.33
N VAL A 103 -9.63 -22.71 17.92
CA VAL A 103 -9.43 -21.29 18.16
C VAL A 103 -9.68 -20.50 16.88
N ASP A 104 -10.52 -19.47 16.97
CA ASP A 104 -10.94 -18.67 15.81
C ASP A 104 -9.83 -17.71 15.38
N GLY A 105 -9.63 -17.59 14.07
CA GLY A 105 -8.80 -16.55 13.50
C GLY A 105 -9.40 -15.17 13.78
N VAL A 106 -8.54 -14.25 14.18
CA VAL A 106 -8.91 -12.84 14.37
C VAL A 106 -8.62 -12.10 13.07
N LEU A 107 -9.60 -11.34 12.56
CA LEU A 107 -9.40 -10.48 11.40
C LEU A 107 -8.46 -9.32 11.77
N GLN A 108 -7.41 -9.12 10.98
CA GLN A 108 -6.41 -8.05 11.10
C GLN A 108 -6.07 -7.45 9.73
N PRO A 109 -5.56 -6.21 9.67
CA PRO A 109 -4.94 -5.69 8.45
C PRO A 109 -3.91 -6.68 7.92
N ARG A 110 -3.88 -6.88 6.60
CA ARG A 110 -3.05 -7.92 5.97
C ARG A 110 -1.57 -7.84 6.34
N GLU A 111 -0.98 -6.64 6.30
CA GLU A 111 0.43 -6.44 6.63
C GLU A 111 0.71 -6.77 8.10
N GLN A 112 -0.10 -6.26 9.04
CA GLN A 112 0.04 -6.60 10.46
C GLN A 112 -0.10 -8.11 10.72
N ALA A 113 -1.03 -8.79 10.03
CA ALA A 113 -1.20 -10.23 10.16
C ALA A 113 0.05 -11.00 9.68
N ARG A 114 0.66 -10.55 8.57
CA ARG A 114 1.90 -11.12 8.02
C ARG A 114 3.10 -10.88 8.92
N GLU A 115 3.26 -9.66 9.41
CA GLU A 115 4.33 -9.32 10.35
C GLU A 115 4.24 -10.17 11.63
N ALA A 116 3.04 -10.29 12.20
CA ALA A 116 2.82 -11.15 13.36
C ALA A 116 3.15 -12.62 13.06
N TYR A 117 2.73 -13.14 11.90
CA TYR A 117 3.04 -14.50 11.46
C TYR A 117 4.55 -14.73 11.30
N GLU A 118 5.25 -13.84 10.59
CA GLU A 118 6.69 -13.95 10.32
C GLU A 118 7.53 -13.83 11.59
N GLU A 119 7.14 -12.96 12.53
CA GLU A 119 7.80 -12.85 13.82
C GLU A 119 7.67 -14.13 14.64
N GLN A 120 6.49 -14.75 14.66
CA GLN A 120 6.30 -16.04 15.36
C GLN A 120 7.07 -17.17 14.70
N LEU A 121 7.16 -17.18 13.36
CA LEU A 121 7.94 -18.16 12.62
C LEU A 121 9.43 -18.10 13.00
N ARG A 122 9.99 -16.89 13.19
CA ARG A 122 11.38 -16.72 13.68
C ARG A 122 11.62 -17.33 15.07
N GLN A 123 10.57 -17.43 15.87
CA GLN A 123 10.61 -17.95 17.24
C GLN A 123 10.28 -19.45 17.33
N GLY A 124 9.96 -20.10 16.19
CA GLY A 124 9.64 -21.53 16.13
C GLY A 124 8.26 -21.88 16.71
N VAL A 125 7.33 -20.92 16.75
CA VAL A 125 5.93 -21.08 17.20
C VAL A 125 5.03 -21.44 16.00
N ASP A 126 3.82 -21.99 16.22
CA ASP A 126 2.85 -22.45 15.20
C ASP A 126 1.73 -21.44 14.88
N PRO A 127 1.96 -20.33 14.16
CA PRO A 127 0.90 -19.40 13.80
C PRO A 127 0.08 -19.90 12.60
N GLY A 128 -1.19 -19.50 12.53
CA GLY A 128 -2.04 -19.72 11.36
C GLY A 128 -2.40 -18.43 10.65
N LEU A 129 -2.03 -18.30 9.37
CA LEU A 129 -2.39 -17.15 8.54
C LEU A 129 -3.39 -17.56 7.45
N GLY A 130 -4.54 -16.91 7.37
CA GLY A 130 -5.58 -17.14 6.35
C GLY A 130 -5.88 -15.89 5.54
N GLU A 131 -5.68 -15.95 4.22
CA GLU A 131 -5.81 -14.81 3.31
C GLU A 131 -6.82 -15.09 2.19
N VAL A 132 -7.48 -14.03 1.70
CA VAL A 132 -8.31 -14.08 0.48
C VAL A 132 -7.54 -13.40 -0.66
N THR A 133 -7.44 -14.05 -1.81
CA THR A 133 -6.81 -13.49 -3.02
C THR A 133 -7.67 -13.81 -4.24
N GLY A 134 -8.25 -12.78 -4.86
CA GLY A 134 -9.26 -12.95 -5.91
C GLY A 134 -10.45 -13.78 -5.40
N ASN A 135 -10.83 -14.82 -6.13
CA ASN A 135 -11.85 -15.80 -5.72
C ASN A 135 -11.23 -17.04 -5.07
N ALA A 136 -10.15 -16.90 -4.29
CA ALA A 136 -9.55 -18.02 -3.57
C ALA A 136 -9.23 -17.64 -2.12
N PHE A 137 -9.36 -18.61 -1.22
CA PHE A 137 -8.83 -18.56 0.13
C PHE A 137 -7.53 -19.37 0.17
N ARG A 138 -6.52 -18.88 0.87
CA ARG A 138 -5.27 -19.60 1.13
C ARG A 138 -4.94 -19.55 2.61
N THR A 139 -4.33 -20.59 3.13
CA THR A 139 -3.77 -20.58 4.47
C THR A 139 -2.47 -21.35 4.56
N ARG A 140 -1.54 -20.86 5.39
CA ARG A 140 -0.28 -21.50 5.72
C ARG A 140 -0.28 -21.89 7.18
N ILE A 141 0.18 -23.11 7.45
CA ILE A 141 0.14 -23.74 8.76
C ILE A 141 1.46 -24.47 8.99
N PHE A 142 2.19 -24.11 10.03
CA PHE A 142 3.46 -24.75 10.38
C PHE A 142 3.78 -24.51 11.86
N PRO A 143 4.24 -25.54 12.62
CA PRO A 143 4.48 -26.93 12.22
C PRO A 143 3.29 -27.91 12.38
N ILE A 144 3.05 -28.75 11.38
CA ILE A 144 2.18 -29.93 11.50
C ILE A 144 2.99 -31.13 12.04
N LEU A 145 2.85 -31.42 13.33
CA LEU A 145 3.65 -32.43 14.04
C LEU A 145 3.32 -33.90 13.63
N PRO A 146 4.33 -34.79 13.60
CA PRO A 146 4.15 -36.23 13.39
C PRO A 146 3.11 -36.86 14.32
N GLY A 147 2.16 -37.60 13.77
CA GLY A 147 1.15 -38.35 14.54
C GLY A 147 0.11 -37.53 15.31
N ALA A 148 0.25 -36.20 15.39
CA ALA A 148 -0.72 -35.30 16.02
C ALA A 148 -1.74 -34.76 15.02
N GLY A 149 -1.31 -34.45 13.78
CA GLY A 149 -2.16 -33.84 12.76
C GLY A 149 -2.56 -32.40 13.10
N ARG A 150 -3.38 -31.77 12.24
CA ARG A 150 -3.93 -30.43 12.46
C ARG A 150 -5.31 -30.30 11.85
N THR A 151 -6.22 -29.63 12.53
CA THR A 151 -7.61 -29.40 12.12
C THR A 151 -7.84 -27.95 11.74
N VAL A 152 -8.36 -27.75 10.53
CA VAL A 152 -8.66 -26.43 9.96
C VAL A 152 -10.16 -26.32 9.75
N ARG A 153 -10.75 -25.20 10.16
CA ARG A 153 -12.13 -24.86 9.81
C ARG A 153 -12.19 -23.61 8.96
N ILE A 154 -12.92 -23.68 7.87
CA ILE A 154 -13.17 -22.54 6.98
C ILE A 154 -14.68 -22.44 6.77
N THR A 155 -15.23 -21.24 6.94
CA THR A 155 -16.62 -20.94 6.59
C THR A 155 -16.64 -19.83 5.55
N TYR A 156 -17.43 -20.00 4.50
CA TYR A 156 -17.68 -18.97 3.52
C TYR A 156 -19.14 -18.95 3.11
N ILE A 157 -19.58 -17.82 2.56
CA ILE A 157 -20.92 -17.62 2.03
C ILE A 157 -20.81 -17.34 0.55
N ALA A 158 -21.65 -17.97 -0.26
CA ALA A 158 -21.74 -17.73 -1.69
C ALA A 158 -23.18 -17.42 -2.11
N PRO A 159 -23.39 -16.49 -3.06
CA PRO A 159 -24.69 -16.31 -3.68
C PRO A 159 -25.05 -17.54 -4.54
N LEU A 160 -26.34 -17.86 -4.62
CA LEU A 160 -26.83 -18.84 -5.58
C LEU A 160 -26.69 -18.31 -7.01
N GLY A 161 -26.59 -19.23 -7.97
CA GLY A 161 -26.66 -18.90 -9.39
C GLY A 161 -28.02 -18.28 -9.76
N PRO A 162 -28.11 -17.54 -10.88
CA PRO A 162 -29.36 -16.90 -11.33
C PRO A 162 -30.53 -17.89 -11.49
N ASP A 163 -30.21 -19.12 -11.92
CA ASP A 163 -31.12 -20.26 -12.06
C ASP A 163 -31.55 -20.88 -10.71
N GLY A 164 -31.08 -20.37 -9.58
CA GLY A 164 -31.33 -20.94 -8.25
C GLY A 164 -30.54 -22.23 -8.00
N ARG A 165 -29.38 -22.41 -8.65
CA ARG A 165 -28.49 -23.55 -8.42
C ARG A 165 -27.32 -23.17 -7.53
N PHE A 166 -26.97 -24.06 -6.61
CA PHE A 166 -25.69 -24.06 -5.91
C PHE A 166 -24.81 -25.21 -6.42
N VAL A 167 -23.53 -24.94 -6.66
CA VAL A 167 -22.55 -25.94 -7.05
C VAL A 167 -21.30 -25.77 -6.20
N LEU A 168 -20.88 -26.85 -5.54
CA LEU A 168 -19.60 -26.94 -4.86
C LEU A 168 -18.78 -28.05 -5.53
N PRO A 169 -17.78 -27.73 -6.35
CA PRO A 169 -16.89 -28.75 -6.89
C PRO A 169 -15.98 -29.31 -5.79
N VAL A 170 -15.97 -30.62 -5.64
CA VAL A 170 -15.21 -31.33 -4.60
C VAL A 170 -14.31 -32.36 -5.26
N THR A 171 -13.00 -32.11 -5.18
CA THR A 171 -11.96 -33.02 -5.66
C THR A 171 -10.97 -33.25 -4.52
N THR A 172 -10.45 -34.46 -4.33
CA THR A 172 -9.37 -34.72 -3.38
C THR A 172 -8.15 -35.31 -4.08
N GLY A 173 -6.95 -34.90 -3.67
CA GLY A 173 -5.68 -35.44 -4.20
C GLY A 173 -5.41 -36.90 -3.82
N GLY A 174 -6.15 -37.42 -2.83
CA GLY A 174 -6.08 -38.79 -2.35
C GLY A 174 -7.39 -39.25 -1.70
N GLU A 175 -7.36 -40.43 -1.06
CA GLU A 175 -8.48 -40.98 -0.28
C GLU A 175 -8.71 -40.17 1.00
N VAL A 176 -9.98 -39.88 1.30
CA VAL A 176 -10.43 -39.30 2.58
C VAL A 176 -10.90 -40.43 3.49
N GLU A 177 -10.35 -40.54 4.70
CA GLU A 177 -10.69 -41.67 5.60
C GLU A 177 -12.14 -41.58 6.09
N LYS A 178 -12.61 -40.39 6.49
CA LYS A 178 -14.00 -40.14 6.92
C LYS A 178 -14.57 -38.87 6.28
N LEU A 179 -15.67 -39.04 5.55
CA LEU A 179 -16.43 -37.96 4.94
C LEU A 179 -17.82 -37.87 5.58
N LYS A 180 -18.19 -36.65 5.97
CA LYS A 180 -19.56 -36.28 6.31
C LYS A 180 -19.97 -35.06 5.48
N LEU A 181 -21.13 -35.14 4.83
CA LEU A 181 -21.70 -34.02 4.09
C LEU A 181 -23.15 -33.81 4.53
N THR A 182 -23.47 -32.59 4.94
CA THR A 182 -24.82 -32.19 5.36
C THR A 182 -25.26 -30.99 4.53
N VAL A 183 -26.42 -31.09 3.87
CA VAL A 183 -27.07 -29.96 3.18
C VAL A 183 -28.40 -29.65 3.85
N THR A 184 -28.60 -28.42 4.29
CA THR A 184 -29.86 -27.92 4.84
C THR A 184 -30.38 -26.80 3.96
N ALA A 185 -31.66 -26.82 3.56
CA ALA A 185 -32.27 -25.71 2.85
C ALA A 185 -33.57 -25.28 3.57
N LEU A 186 -33.64 -24.01 3.99
CA LEU A 186 -34.73 -23.47 4.79
C LEU A 186 -35.50 -22.39 4.00
N GLY A 187 -36.83 -22.35 4.17
CA GLY A 187 -37.69 -21.35 3.52
C GLY A 187 -37.86 -21.55 2.00
N MET A 188 -37.70 -22.79 1.53
CA MET A 188 -37.87 -23.17 0.13
C MET A 188 -39.27 -23.70 -0.13
N LYS A 189 -39.80 -23.38 -1.32
CA LYS A 189 -41.14 -23.80 -1.78
C LYS A 189 -41.31 -25.30 -1.96
N ALA A 190 -40.22 -25.98 -2.28
CA ALA A 190 -40.16 -27.42 -2.35
C ALA A 190 -38.80 -27.90 -1.85
N ALA A 191 -38.74 -29.18 -1.48
CA ALA A 191 -37.47 -29.80 -1.11
C ALA A 191 -36.50 -29.77 -2.31
N PRO A 192 -35.25 -29.35 -2.13
CA PRO A 192 -34.29 -29.31 -3.22
C PRO A 192 -33.85 -30.70 -3.64
N LEU A 193 -33.27 -30.79 -4.84
CA LEU A 193 -32.56 -31.98 -5.29
C LEU A 193 -31.06 -31.80 -4.98
N VAL A 194 -30.49 -32.75 -4.23
CA VAL A 194 -29.06 -32.78 -3.88
C VAL A 194 -28.40 -33.96 -4.58
N THR A 195 -27.33 -33.71 -5.33
CA THR A 195 -26.57 -34.75 -6.04
C THR A 195 -25.07 -34.61 -5.80
N LEU A 196 -24.36 -35.75 -5.76
CA LEU A 196 -22.90 -35.83 -5.76
C LEU A 196 -22.47 -37.12 -6.46
N ALA A 197 -21.98 -37.05 -7.70
CA ALA A 197 -21.39 -38.19 -8.43
C ALA A 197 -22.14 -39.55 -8.29
N GLY A 198 -23.48 -39.53 -8.26
CA GLY A 198 -24.31 -40.74 -8.09
C GLY A 198 -24.45 -41.28 -6.65
N GLN A 199 -23.86 -40.61 -5.65
CA GLN A 199 -24.02 -40.94 -4.23
C GLN A 199 -25.43 -40.57 -3.74
N ALA A 200 -26.05 -41.48 -2.98
CA ALA A 200 -27.36 -41.27 -2.39
C ALA A 200 -27.26 -40.56 -1.04
N PHE A 201 -28.08 -39.52 -0.87
CA PHE A 201 -28.26 -38.80 0.40
C PHE A 201 -29.43 -39.37 1.19
N THR A 202 -29.29 -39.39 2.52
CA THR A 202 -30.39 -39.70 3.43
C THR A 202 -31.07 -38.39 3.84
N ARG A 203 -32.38 -38.29 3.62
CA ARG A 203 -33.15 -37.11 4.05
C ARG A 203 -33.65 -37.27 5.48
N SER A 204 -33.43 -36.26 6.31
CA SER A 204 -33.93 -36.14 7.68
C SER A 204 -34.49 -34.74 7.90
N GLY A 205 -35.81 -34.59 7.78
CA GLY A 205 -36.47 -33.28 7.78
C GLY A 205 -36.05 -32.43 6.57
N GLU A 206 -35.50 -31.25 6.84
CA GLU A 206 -34.93 -30.34 5.84
C GLU A 206 -33.44 -30.59 5.53
N ALA A 207 -32.82 -31.57 6.21
CA ALA A 207 -31.42 -31.91 6.03
C ALA A 207 -31.24 -33.14 5.12
N PHE A 208 -30.19 -33.12 4.30
CA PHE A 208 -29.71 -34.22 3.47
C PHE A 208 -28.30 -34.59 3.94
N VAL A 209 -28.12 -35.83 4.39
CA VAL A 209 -26.87 -36.30 5.00
C VAL A 209 -26.26 -37.43 4.19
N LEU A 210 -24.95 -37.35 3.97
CA LEU A 210 -24.12 -38.37 3.33
C LEU A 210 -22.90 -38.64 4.22
N GLU A 211 -22.72 -39.88 4.64
CA GLU A 211 -21.53 -40.34 5.37
C GLU A 211 -20.85 -41.45 4.57
N ARG A 212 -19.52 -41.35 4.42
CA ARG A 212 -18.69 -42.32 3.71
C ARG A 212 -17.35 -42.48 4.43
N GLU A 213 -16.77 -43.67 4.30
CA GLU A 213 -15.40 -43.93 4.73
C GLU A 213 -14.55 -44.32 3.53
N LYS A 214 -13.26 -43.97 3.56
CA LYS A 214 -12.28 -44.36 2.54
C LYS A 214 -12.74 -44.05 1.11
N VAL A 215 -13.06 -42.78 0.87
CA VAL A 215 -13.65 -42.31 -0.39
C VAL A 215 -12.72 -41.33 -1.10
N SER A 216 -12.57 -41.49 -2.41
CA SER A 216 -11.98 -40.47 -3.28
C SER A 216 -13.09 -39.62 -3.88
N LEU A 217 -12.98 -38.30 -3.74
CA LEU A 217 -13.98 -37.37 -4.28
C LEU A 217 -13.51 -36.83 -5.63
N ALA A 218 -14.38 -36.98 -6.63
CA ALA A 218 -14.19 -36.41 -7.96
C ALA A 218 -15.57 -36.04 -8.53
N GLY A 219 -15.95 -34.77 -8.43
CA GLY A 219 -17.21 -34.27 -8.97
C GLY A 219 -17.68 -32.97 -8.34
N GLU A 220 -18.98 -32.72 -8.38
CA GLU A 220 -19.61 -31.55 -7.77
C GLU A 220 -20.80 -31.95 -6.91
N VAL A 221 -20.95 -31.28 -5.77
CA VAL A 221 -22.18 -31.27 -4.99
C VAL A 221 -23.08 -30.22 -5.63
N ALA A 222 -24.16 -30.66 -6.27
CA ALA A 222 -25.12 -29.77 -6.89
C ALA A 222 -26.43 -29.77 -6.10
N VAL A 223 -26.90 -28.58 -5.75
CA VAL A 223 -28.22 -28.37 -5.13
C VAL A 223 -29.07 -27.54 -6.08
N THR A 224 -30.17 -28.12 -6.54
CA THR A 224 -31.10 -27.50 -7.51
C THR A 224 -32.52 -27.44 -6.95
N GLY A 225 -33.36 -26.60 -7.57
CA GLY A 225 -34.73 -26.38 -7.11
C GLY A 225 -34.84 -25.42 -5.92
N LEU A 226 -33.85 -24.54 -5.73
CA LEU A 226 -33.84 -23.54 -4.65
C LEU A 226 -34.66 -22.32 -5.08
N GLU A 227 -35.98 -22.45 -5.01
CA GLU A 227 -36.93 -21.35 -5.19
C GLU A 227 -37.51 -20.97 -3.81
N PRO A 228 -37.20 -19.77 -3.29
CA PRO A 228 -37.78 -19.29 -2.04
C PRO A 228 -39.31 -19.19 -2.13
N ASP A 229 -39.99 -19.40 -1.00
CA ASP A 229 -41.46 -19.29 -0.89
C ASP A 229 -42.00 -17.90 -1.25
N GLN A 230 -41.19 -16.86 -0.99
CA GLN A 230 -41.53 -15.46 -1.19
C GLN A 230 -40.32 -14.69 -1.76
N PRO A 231 -40.53 -13.58 -2.48
CA PRO A 231 -39.44 -12.73 -2.94
C PRO A 231 -38.65 -12.06 -1.79
N LEU A 232 -39.26 -11.96 -0.60
CA LEU A 232 -38.64 -11.46 0.63
C LEU A 232 -38.18 -12.64 1.51
N THR A 233 -36.89 -12.66 1.85
CA THR A 233 -36.32 -13.53 2.89
C THR A 233 -35.83 -12.69 4.05
N LEU A 234 -36.10 -13.12 5.28
CA LEU A 234 -35.62 -12.47 6.50
C LEU A 234 -34.61 -13.37 7.19
N THR A 235 -33.42 -12.84 7.50
CA THR A 235 -32.40 -13.61 8.22
C THR A 235 -31.87 -12.87 9.44
N ARG A 236 -31.30 -13.64 10.38
CA ARG A 236 -30.51 -13.12 11.49
C ARG A 236 -29.07 -13.57 11.31
N HIS A 237 -28.18 -12.59 11.37
CA HIS A 237 -26.74 -12.81 11.38
C HIS A 237 -26.26 -13.18 12.79
N SER A 238 -25.15 -13.90 12.87
CA SER A 238 -24.52 -14.40 14.11
C SER A 238 -24.13 -13.32 15.11
N ASN A 239 -24.02 -12.07 14.67
CA ASN A 239 -23.86 -10.88 15.53
C ASN A 239 -25.17 -10.38 16.18
N GLY A 240 -26.31 -10.99 15.86
CA GLY A 240 -27.65 -10.67 16.35
C GLY A 240 -28.46 -9.70 15.47
N ASP A 241 -27.82 -9.01 14.53
CA ASP A 241 -28.47 -8.10 13.58
C ASP A 241 -29.41 -8.89 12.65
N LYS A 242 -30.48 -8.24 12.21
CA LYS A 242 -31.50 -8.82 11.32
C LYS A 242 -31.42 -8.14 9.96
N PHE A 243 -31.67 -8.90 8.91
CA PHE A 243 -31.55 -8.46 7.53
C PHE A 243 -32.77 -8.88 6.71
N PHE A 244 -33.03 -8.12 5.65
CA PHE A 244 -33.90 -8.52 4.56
C PHE A 244 -33.08 -8.81 3.30
N GLU A 245 -33.52 -9.78 2.52
CA GLU A 245 -33.10 -10.03 1.14
C GLU A 245 -34.34 -10.00 0.25
N LEU A 246 -34.33 -9.14 -0.77
CA LEU A 246 -35.36 -9.05 -1.79
C LEU A 246 -34.79 -9.45 -3.15
N ILE A 247 -35.50 -10.32 -3.86
CA ILE A 247 -35.21 -10.65 -5.26
C ILE A 247 -36.25 -9.98 -6.16
N VAL A 248 -35.77 -9.07 -7.00
CA VAL A 248 -36.60 -8.23 -7.87
C VAL A 248 -36.25 -8.55 -9.31
N ALA A 249 -37.24 -8.70 -10.19
CA ALA A 249 -36.99 -8.89 -11.61
C ALA A 249 -36.34 -7.64 -12.24
N ALA A 250 -35.35 -7.85 -13.10
CA ALA A 250 -34.79 -6.81 -13.95
C ALA A 250 -35.81 -6.45 -15.05
N GLU A 251 -35.86 -5.17 -15.44
CA GLU A 251 -36.62 -4.81 -16.63
C GLU A 251 -35.93 -5.39 -17.87
N PRO A 252 -36.69 -6.04 -18.79
CA PRO A 252 -36.12 -6.48 -20.05
C PRO A 252 -35.57 -5.28 -20.83
N ALA A 253 -34.51 -5.51 -21.62
CA ALA A 253 -33.88 -4.47 -22.44
C ALA A 253 -34.91 -3.82 -23.39
N GLY A 254 -35.49 -2.70 -22.98
CA GLY A 254 -36.36 -1.88 -23.82
C GLY A 254 -35.54 -1.07 -24.83
N ASN A 255 -36.16 -0.68 -25.96
CA ASN A 255 -35.56 0.17 -27.00
C ASN A 255 -35.29 1.62 -26.53
N TYR A 256 -34.53 1.83 -25.46
CA TYR A 256 -33.95 3.13 -25.17
C TYR A 256 -32.83 3.35 -26.18
N ARG A 257 -32.98 4.36 -27.04
CA ARG A 257 -31.89 4.75 -27.94
C ARG A 257 -30.86 5.49 -27.10
N THR A 258 -29.76 4.85 -26.73
CA THR A 258 -28.55 5.53 -26.27
C THR A 258 -28.13 6.51 -27.36
N ARG A 259 -28.35 7.81 -27.16
CA ARG A 259 -28.04 8.84 -28.17
C ARG A 259 -26.65 9.39 -27.94
N THR A 260 -26.24 9.57 -26.68
CA THR A 260 -24.95 10.17 -26.34
C THR A 260 -24.17 9.29 -25.36
N VAL A 261 -22.92 8.98 -25.71
CA VAL A 261 -22.00 8.19 -24.88
C VAL A 261 -20.78 9.04 -24.54
N ARG A 262 -20.34 8.99 -23.28
CA ARG A 262 -19.00 9.45 -22.88
C ARG A 262 -18.15 8.25 -22.54
N LEU A 263 -17.11 8.02 -23.32
CA LEU A 263 -16.14 6.96 -23.10
C LEU A 263 -14.95 7.57 -22.36
N TYR A 264 -14.83 7.26 -21.08
CA TYR A 264 -13.65 7.59 -20.29
C TYR A 264 -12.69 6.42 -20.38
N TRP A 265 -11.51 6.67 -20.94
CA TRP A 265 -10.50 5.66 -21.17
C TRP A 265 -9.23 6.01 -20.42
N ASP A 266 -8.87 5.15 -19.48
CA ASP A 266 -7.68 5.29 -18.68
C ASP A 266 -6.43 5.05 -19.53
N ALA A 267 -5.57 6.06 -19.61
CA ALA A 267 -4.32 6.10 -20.36
C ALA A 267 -3.10 6.12 -19.43
N SER A 268 -3.26 5.76 -18.15
CA SER A 268 -2.16 5.60 -17.21
C SER A 268 -1.28 4.40 -17.55
N ARG A 269 -0.09 4.34 -16.92
CA ARG A 269 0.91 3.30 -17.21
C ARG A 269 0.49 1.89 -16.77
N SER A 270 -0.31 1.72 -15.72
CA SER A 270 -0.76 0.42 -15.21
C SER A 270 -1.52 -0.38 -16.27
N ARG A 271 -2.21 0.34 -17.15
CA ARG A 271 -3.04 -0.21 -18.22
C ARG A 271 -2.22 -0.88 -19.32
N ALA A 272 -0.92 -0.61 -19.45
CA ALA A 272 -0.12 -1.11 -20.57
C ALA A 272 0.17 -2.62 -20.54
N THR A 273 0.03 -3.28 -19.39
CA THR A 273 0.19 -4.75 -19.24
C THR A 273 -1.15 -5.50 -19.29
N GLN A 274 -2.27 -4.77 -19.33
CA GLN A 274 -3.63 -5.33 -19.28
C GLN A 274 -4.14 -5.69 -20.69
N ASN A 275 -5.26 -6.41 -20.75
CA ASN A 275 -5.88 -6.80 -22.02
C ASN A 275 -6.75 -5.67 -22.62
N VAL A 276 -6.13 -4.52 -22.84
CA VAL A 276 -6.76 -3.32 -23.40
C VAL A 276 -7.36 -3.56 -24.80
N ALA A 277 -6.83 -4.54 -25.54
CA ALA A 277 -7.37 -4.95 -26.82
C ALA A 277 -8.75 -5.62 -26.68
N ALA A 278 -8.94 -6.48 -25.67
CA ALA A 278 -10.25 -7.10 -25.41
C ALA A 278 -11.28 -6.06 -24.93
N GLU A 279 -10.87 -5.11 -24.08
CA GLU A 279 -11.73 -4.00 -23.66
C GLU A 279 -12.11 -3.09 -24.83
N ALA A 280 -11.14 -2.69 -25.67
CA ALA A 280 -11.39 -1.87 -26.85
C ALA A 280 -12.35 -2.58 -27.82
N ARG A 281 -12.20 -3.91 -27.98
CA ARG A 281 -13.11 -4.73 -28.77
C ARG A 281 -14.52 -4.72 -28.20
N LEU A 282 -14.68 -4.93 -26.89
CA LEU A 282 -15.98 -4.90 -26.24
C LEU A 282 -16.66 -3.52 -26.36
N VAL A 283 -15.89 -2.44 -26.23
CA VAL A 283 -16.38 -1.07 -26.45
C VAL A 283 -16.84 -0.87 -27.89
N ALA A 284 -16.09 -1.37 -28.87
CA ALA A 284 -16.47 -1.28 -30.28
C ALA A 284 -17.75 -2.06 -30.58
N ASP A 285 -17.89 -3.27 -30.02
CA ASP A 285 -19.10 -4.08 -30.13
C ASP A 285 -20.29 -3.40 -29.42
N TYR A 286 -20.06 -2.67 -28.32
CA TYR A 286 -21.08 -1.86 -27.65
C TYR A 286 -21.56 -0.70 -28.53
N VAL A 287 -20.64 -0.01 -29.22
CA VAL A 287 -20.96 1.04 -30.20
C VAL A 287 -21.76 0.46 -31.37
N ALA A 288 -21.38 -0.72 -31.89
CA ALA A 288 -22.14 -1.41 -32.94
C ALA A 288 -23.58 -1.73 -32.50
N ARG A 289 -23.74 -2.21 -31.25
CA ARG A 289 -25.02 -2.65 -30.70
C ARG A 289 -25.95 -1.47 -30.39
N THR A 290 -25.40 -0.36 -29.90
CA THR A 290 -26.19 0.80 -29.43
C THR A 290 -26.36 1.90 -30.46
N ALA A 291 -25.46 1.99 -31.46
CA ALA A 291 -25.44 2.99 -32.52
C ALA A 291 -25.70 4.43 -32.02
N PRO A 292 -24.84 4.96 -31.13
CA PRO A 292 -25.02 6.28 -30.56
C PRO A 292 -24.91 7.39 -31.62
N LYS A 293 -25.63 8.49 -31.41
CA LYS A 293 -25.57 9.67 -32.30
C LYS A 293 -24.28 10.46 -32.12
N SER A 294 -23.72 10.45 -30.91
CA SER A 294 -22.42 11.04 -30.64
C SER A 294 -21.69 10.30 -29.52
N LEU A 295 -20.36 10.35 -29.56
CA LEU A 295 -19.48 9.83 -28.53
C LEU A 295 -18.36 10.81 -28.23
N ASP A 296 -18.14 11.12 -26.96
CA ASP A 296 -16.94 11.82 -26.49
C ASP A 296 -15.96 10.82 -25.91
N LEU A 297 -14.77 10.69 -26.51
CA LEU A 297 -13.65 9.92 -25.95
C LEU A 297 -12.83 10.86 -25.07
N VAL A 298 -12.77 10.54 -23.77
CA VAL A 298 -12.01 11.26 -22.76
C VAL A 298 -10.83 10.38 -22.34
N LEU A 299 -9.62 10.73 -22.76
CA LEU A 299 -8.40 10.06 -22.28
C LEU A 299 -7.94 10.77 -21.00
N PHE A 300 -7.68 10.01 -19.94
CA PHE A 300 -7.22 10.54 -18.67
C PHE A 300 -6.05 9.72 -18.11
N SER A 301 -5.18 10.39 -17.33
CA SER A 301 -4.06 9.83 -16.57
C SER A 301 -3.79 10.81 -15.41
N ASP A 302 -2.58 11.33 -15.24
CA ASP A 302 -2.23 12.35 -14.23
C ASP A 302 -2.25 13.79 -14.79
N GLY A 303 -2.26 13.92 -16.12
CA GLY A 303 -2.37 15.20 -16.83
C GLY A 303 -3.81 15.68 -17.01
N LYS A 304 -3.97 16.84 -17.65
CA LYS A 304 -5.29 17.35 -18.04
C LYS A 304 -5.96 16.37 -19.03
N PRO A 305 -7.20 15.92 -18.78
CA PRO A 305 -7.88 15.01 -19.70
C PRO A 305 -7.99 15.60 -21.11
N THR A 306 -7.83 14.73 -22.12
CA THR A 306 -7.99 15.11 -23.52
C THR A 306 -9.31 14.56 -24.06
N VAL A 307 -10.02 15.37 -24.85
CA VAL A 307 -11.37 15.03 -25.34
C VAL A 307 -11.38 15.00 -26.86
N ARG A 308 -11.88 13.92 -27.44
CA ARG A 308 -12.13 13.77 -28.88
C ARG A 308 -13.60 13.45 -29.12
N HIS A 309 -14.27 14.32 -29.86
CA HIS A 309 -15.69 14.17 -30.22
C HIS A 309 -15.86 13.38 -31.51
N PHE A 310 -16.88 12.52 -31.56
CA PHE A 310 -17.28 11.76 -32.73
C PHE A 310 -18.78 11.89 -32.98
N ASP A 311 -19.15 12.26 -34.21
CA ASP A 311 -20.52 12.22 -34.70
C ASP A 311 -20.82 10.84 -35.29
N SER A 312 -21.83 10.16 -34.76
CA SER A 312 -22.31 8.84 -35.21
C SER A 312 -21.16 7.84 -35.44
N PRO A 313 -20.36 7.54 -34.41
CA PRO A 313 -19.13 6.75 -34.55
C PRO A 313 -19.41 5.33 -35.06
N THR A 314 -18.53 4.81 -35.92
CA THR A 314 -18.49 3.39 -36.25
C THR A 314 -17.54 2.64 -35.31
N PRO A 315 -17.73 1.32 -35.11
CA PRO A 315 -16.82 0.50 -34.30
C PRO A 315 -15.35 0.61 -34.72
N GLU A 316 -15.08 0.68 -36.02
CA GLU A 316 -13.73 0.73 -36.60
C GLU A 316 -13.01 2.03 -36.23
N VAL A 317 -13.71 3.17 -36.27
CA VAL A 317 -13.14 4.47 -35.90
C VAL A 317 -12.77 4.52 -34.42
N ILE A 318 -13.57 3.88 -33.56
CA ILE A 318 -13.28 3.80 -32.13
C ILE A 318 -12.09 2.88 -31.86
N LEU A 319 -12.02 1.71 -32.51
CA LEU A 319 -10.85 0.82 -32.41
C LEU A 319 -9.57 1.51 -32.88
N GLU A 320 -9.62 2.22 -34.01
CA GLU A 320 -8.48 2.99 -34.50
C GLU A 320 -8.06 4.05 -33.48
N ALA A 321 -9.01 4.83 -32.94
CA ALA A 321 -8.71 5.85 -31.93
C ALA A 321 -8.05 5.25 -30.68
N LEU A 322 -8.55 4.12 -30.17
CA LEU A 322 -8.02 3.45 -28.99
C LEU A 322 -6.66 2.77 -29.23
N SER A 323 -6.40 2.30 -30.46
CA SER A 323 -5.09 1.71 -30.83
C SER A 323 -3.92 2.70 -30.78
N GLN A 324 -4.20 4.01 -30.80
CA GLN A 324 -3.19 5.07 -30.79
C GLN A 324 -2.92 5.63 -29.39
N VAL A 325 -3.59 5.10 -28.36
CA VAL A 325 -3.41 5.56 -26.97
C VAL A 325 -2.03 5.16 -26.47
N GLN A 326 -1.33 6.13 -25.88
CA GLN A 326 -0.06 5.92 -25.18
C GLN A 326 -0.33 5.82 -23.69
N TYR A 327 0.14 4.74 -23.06
CA TYR A 327 -0.09 4.44 -21.65
C TYR A 327 1.10 4.92 -20.81
N THR A 328 0.96 6.08 -20.17
CA THR A 328 2.04 6.77 -19.44
C THR A 328 1.49 7.60 -18.30
N GLY A 329 2.33 7.92 -17.32
CA GLY A 329 1.93 8.74 -16.18
C GLY A 329 1.13 7.95 -15.14
N ALA A 330 0.87 8.62 -14.01
CA ALA A 330 0.02 8.12 -12.94
C ALA A 330 -1.48 8.23 -13.29
N THR A 331 -2.35 7.89 -12.35
CA THR A 331 -3.80 7.87 -12.51
C THR A 331 -4.45 8.86 -11.55
N ARG A 332 -5.14 9.87 -12.10
CA ARG A 332 -5.89 10.90 -11.36
C ARG A 332 -7.37 10.86 -11.73
N PHE A 333 -8.22 10.71 -10.71
CA PHE A 333 -9.68 10.67 -10.88
C PHE A 333 -10.37 12.03 -10.65
N THR A 334 -9.67 12.99 -10.08
CA THR A 334 -10.23 14.29 -9.70
C THR A 334 -10.88 15.00 -10.88
N ASP A 335 -12.12 15.45 -10.67
CA ASP A 335 -12.91 16.23 -11.62
C ASP A 335 -13.13 15.56 -12.99
N LEU A 336 -12.91 14.25 -13.13
CA LEU A 336 -13.12 13.52 -14.37
C LEU A 336 -14.58 13.64 -14.86
N GLN A 337 -15.54 13.62 -13.94
CA GLN A 337 -16.97 13.84 -14.22
C GLN A 337 -17.28 15.24 -14.80
N LYS A 338 -16.35 16.21 -14.65
CA LYS A 338 -16.45 17.58 -15.17
C LYS A 338 -15.65 17.78 -16.46
N ALA A 339 -14.90 16.78 -16.94
CA ALA A 339 -14.04 16.90 -18.13
C ALA A 339 -14.80 17.33 -19.40
N VAL A 340 -16.09 16.95 -19.51
CA VAL A 340 -16.97 17.35 -20.61
C VAL A 340 -18.23 18.02 -20.04
N PRO A 341 -18.54 19.28 -20.41
CA PRO A 341 -19.72 19.98 -19.91
C PRO A 341 -21.02 19.34 -20.45
N GLY A 342 -22.11 19.40 -19.68
CA GLY A 342 -23.43 18.89 -20.06
C GLY A 342 -23.70 17.44 -19.64
N ARG A 343 -24.85 16.89 -20.05
CA ARG A 343 -25.29 15.51 -19.73
C ARG A 343 -25.07 14.55 -20.91
N ALA A 344 -24.85 13.29 -20.58
CA ALA A 344 -24.85 12.17 -21.54
C ALA A 344 -25.83 11.08 -21.07
N ASP A 345 -26.27 10.21 -21.97
CA ASP A 345 -27.12 9.08 -21.58
C ASP A 345 -26.30 8.05 -20.79
N ILE A 346 -25.11 7.71 -21.30
CA ILE A 346 -24.20 6.73 -20.71
C ILE A 346 -22.80 7.33 -20.56
N CYS A 347 -22.17 7.09 -19.40
CA CYS A 347 -20.72 7.19 -19.24
C CYS A 347 -20.15 5.78 -19.07
N LEU A 348 -19.30 5.37 -20.00
CA LEU A 348 -18.56 4.12 -19.95
C LEU A 348 -17.13 4.43 -19.50
N VAL A 349 -16.76 3.99 -18.31
CA VAL A 349 -15.44 4.20 -17.72
C VAL A 349 -14.65 2.90 -17.82
N VAL A 350 -13.56 2.90 -18.58
CA VAL A 350 -12.66 1.76 -18.75
C VAL A 350 -11.35 2.06 -18.04
N SER A 351 -11.10 1.38 -16.92
CA SER A 351 -9.98 1.62 -16.00
C SER A 351 -9.78 0.40 -15.10
N ASP A 352 -8.62 0.28 -14.47
CA ASP A 352 -8.39 -0.64 -13.35
C ASP A 352 -8.85 -0.05 -11.99
N GLY A 353 -9.28 1.21 -11.97
CA GLY A 353 -9.77 1.89 -10.78
C GLY A 353 -8.67 2.29 -9.78
N ARG A 354 -7.39 2.13 -10.12
CA ARG A 354 -6.28 2.53 -9.24
C ARG A 354 -6.23 4.06 -9.18
N MET A 355 -6.19 4.62 -7.97
CA MET A 355 -5.84 6.02 -7.76
C MET A 355 -4.44 6.08 -7.17
N THR A 356 -3.49 6.51 -7.98
CA THR A 356 -2.08 6.59 -7.57
C THR A 356 -1.68 8.00 -7.20
N ILE A 357 -2.38 9.03 -7.71
CA ILE A 357 -2.16 10.42 -7.33
C ILE A 357 -3.48 11.17 -7.20
N ASP A 358 -3.53 12.10 -6.24
CA ASP A 358 -4.65 13.00 -5.91
C ASP A 358 -5.81 12.34 -5.15
N SER A 359 -6.67 13.19 -4.60
CA SER A 359 -7.81 12.80 -3.79
C SER A 359 -8.97 12.26 -4.61
N PHE A 360 -9.71 11.30 -4.05
CA PHE A 360 -10.86 10.69 -4.71
C PHE A 360 -11.99 10.40 -3.75
N LYS A 361 -13.18 10.91 -4.10
CA LYS A 361 -14.43 10.59 -3.42
C LYS A 361 -15.52 10.26 -4.44
N PRO A 362 -16.31 9.19 -4.23
CA PRO A 362 -17.38 8.82 -5.14
C PRO A 362 -18.45 9.93 -5.25
N GLY A 363 -18.49 10.57 -6.42
CA GLY A 363 -19.43 11.66 -6.74
C GLY A 363 -20.55 11.24 -7.68
N ARG A 364 -21.51 12.17 -7.90
CA ARG A 364 -22.53 12.03 -8.94
C ARG A 364 -21.97 12.41 -10.31
N TRP A 365 -22.30 11.61 -11.32
CA TRP A 365 -21.94 11.82 -12.71
C TRP A 365 -23.16 12.30 -13.51
N PRO A 366 -22.96 13.04 -14.61
CA PRO A 366 -24.07 13.63 -15.38
C PRO A 366 -24.80 12.63 -16.31
N CYS A 367 -24.73 11.32 -16.01
CA CYS A 367 -25.06 10.17 -16.85
C CYS A 367 -25.22 8.90 -15.99
N ARG A 368 -25.79 7.83 -16.56
CA ARG A 368 -25.66 6.48 -15.98
C ARG A 368 -24.23 5.99 -16.20
N VAL A 369 -23.57 5.50 -15.15
CA VAL A 369 -22.15 5.11 -15.23
C VAL A 369 -21.98 3.58 -15.26
N LEU A 370 -21.42 3.07 -16.34
CA LEU A 370 -20.94 1.70 -16.46
C LEU A 370 -19.42 1.71 -16.31
N THR A 371 -18.88 0.81 -15.49
CA THR A 371 -17.42 0.66 -15.34
C THR A 371 -17.00 -0.70 -15.90
N LEU A 372 -15.83 -0.75 -16.53
CA LEU A 372 -15.29 -1.94 -17.20
C LEU A 372 -13.81 -2.08 -16.87
N SER A 373 -13.39 -3.29 -16.49
CA SER A 373 -11.98 -3.63 -16.37
C SER A 373 -11.72 -5.07 -16.80
N SER A 374 -10.58 -5.31 -17.41
CA SER A 374 -10.01 -6.64 -17.68
C SER A 374 -8.88 -7.02 -16.72
N ASP A 375 -8.59 -6.18 -15.74
CA ASP A 375 -7.54 -6.42 -14.75
C ASP A 375 -8.09 -7.28 -13.59
N PRO A 376 -7.52 -8.48 -13.35
CA PRO A 376 -7.85 -9.30 -12.18
C PRO A 376 -7.59 -8.58 -10.84
N GLU A 377 -6.67 -7.61 -10.82
CA GLU A 377 -6.29 -6.82 -9.65
C GLU A 377 -6.90 -5.41 -9.64
N ALA A 378 -7.97 -5.18 -10.42
CA ALA A 378 -8.67 -3.92 -10.42
C ALA A 378 -9.15 -3.55 -9.01
N ARG A 379 -9.19 -2.25 -8.70
CA ARG A 379 -9.89 -1.67 -7.54
C ARG A 379 -11.41 -1.77 -7.74
N ARG A 380 -11.92 -3.00 -7.58
CA ARG A 380 -13.32 -3.37 -7.77
C ARG A 380 -14.24 -2.55 -6.87
N ASP A 381 -13.79 -2.23 -5.66
CA ASP A 381 -14.46 -1.36 -4.70
C ASP A 381 -14.77 0.03 -5.31
N VAL A 382 -13.76 0.67 -5.90
CA VAL A 382 -13.88 1.98 -6.57
C VAL A 382 -14.81 1.91 -7.77
N LEU A 383 -14.57 0.97 -8.69
CA LEU A 383 -15.34 0.86 -9.94
C LEU A 383 -16.82 0.50 -9.66
N ARG A 384 -17.07 -0.41 -8.72
CA ARG A 384 -18.43 -0.75 -8.28
C ARG A 384 -19.12 0.44 -7.62
N GLN A 385 -18.44 1.18 -6.73
CA GLN A 385 -19.05 2.34 -6.08
C GLN A 385 -19.36 3.47 -7.06
N VAL A 386 -18.47 3.74 -8.02
CA VAL A 386 -18.73 4.75 -9.06
C VAL A 386 -19.94 4.37 -9.92
N SER A 387 -20.06 3.10 -10.32
CA SER A 387 -21.17 2.64 -11.16
C SER A 387 -22.50 2.52 -10.43
N VAL A 388 -22.54 1.86 -9.27
CA VAL A 388 -23.77 1.62 -8.48
C VAL A 388 -24.40 2.93 -8.01
N ARG A 389 -23.59 3.89 -7.49
CA ARG A 389 -24.10 5.21 -7.08
C ARG A 389 -24.70 6.03 -8.22
N ASN A 390 -24.36 5.68 -9.46
CA ASN A 390 -24.84 6.36 -10.67
C ASN A 390 -25.74 5.44 -11.52
N GLY A 391 -26.39 4.45 -10.91
CA GLY A 391 -27.44 3.63 -11.53
C GLY A 391 -26.94 2.68 -12.63
N GLY A 392 -25.65 2.36 -12.65
CA GLY A 392 -25.06 1.37 -13.55
C GLY A 392 -24.42 0.21 -12.80
N ALA A 393 -23.54 -0.51 -13.49
CA ALA A 393 -22.89 -1.71 -12.98
C ALA A 393 -21.39 -1.72 -13.33
N TYR A 394 -20.63 -2.45 -12.54
CA TYR A 394 -19.25 -2.81 -12.85
C TYR A 394 -19.21 -4.12 -13.61
N VAL A 395 -18.42 -4.14 -14.68
CA VAL A 395 -18.21 -5.30 -15.56
C VAL A 395 -16.76 -5.75 -15.43
N ASP A 396 -16.59 -6.91 -14.81
CA ASP A 396 -15.30 -7.61 -14.76
C ASP A 396 -15.16 -8.52 -15.98
N LEU A 397 -14.39 -8.07 -16.96
CA LEU A 397 -14.18 -8.80 -18.21
C LEU A 397 -13.27 -10.02 -18.01
N ALA A 398 -12.36 -9.98 -17.04
CA ALA A 398 -11.49 -11.12 -16.73
C ALA A 398 -12.32 -12.31 -16.20
N GLU A 399 -13.39 -12.03 -15.45
CA GLU A 399 -14.23 -13.03 -14.81
C GLU A 399 -15.41 -13.49 -15.69
N LEU A 400 -16.06 -12.58 -16.44
CA LEU A 400 -17.31 -12.87 -17.16
C LEU A 400 -17.12 -13.29 -18.64
N GLY A 401 -16.04 -12.85 -19.28
CA GLY A 401 -15.86 -12.96 -20.73
C GLY A 401 -16.79 -12.06 -21.56
N PRO A 402 -16.56 -11.94 -22.89
CA PRO A 402 -17.15 -10.86 -23.70
C PRO A 402 -18.67 -10.88 -23.84
N GLU A 403 -19.29 -12.07 -23.96
CA GLU A 403 -20.73 -12.19 -24.18
C GLU A 403 -21.53 -11.77 -22.93
N ALA A 404 -21.19 -12.31 -21.76
CA ALA A 404 -21.83 -11.94 -20.50
C ALA A 404 -21.55 -10.48 -20.14
N ALA A 405 -20.33 -10.00 -20.39
CA ALA A 405 -19.98 -8.59 -20.23
C ALA A 405 -20.85 -7.66 -21.09
N MET A 406 -21.06 -7.98 -22.37
CA MET A 406 -21.93 -7.20 -23.27
C MET A 406 -23.36 -7.14 -22.75
N LYS A 407 -23.90 -8.25 -22.23
CA LYS A 407 -25.26 -8.28 -21.67
C LYS A 407 -25.41 -7.32 -20.50
N LEU A 408 -24.45 -7.29 -19.57
CA LEU A 408 -24.47 -6.33 -18.45
C LEU A 408 -24.35 -4.88 -18.92
N LEU A 409 -23.53 -4.60 -19.93
CA LEU A 409 -23.38 -3.25 -20.49
C LEU A 409 -24.68 -2.72 -21.10
N VAL A 410 -25.50 -3.59 -21.70
CA VAL A 410 -26.79 -3.19 -22.32
C VAL A 410 -28.01 -3.39 -21.41
N ALA A 411 -27.86 -4.07 -20.27
CA ALA A 411 -28.94 -4.31 -19.32
C ALA A 411 -29.47 -3.02 -18.71
N ARG A 412 -30.78 -2.98 -18.43
CA ARG A 412 -31.37 -1.95 -17.56
C ARG A 412 -31.05 -2.29 -16.11
N GLY A 413 -30.35 -1.37 -15.45
CA GLY A 413 -30.28 -1.30 -13.98
C GLY A 413 -31.70 -1.26 -13.38
N PRO A 414 -31.87 -1.56 -12.08
CA PRO A 414 -33.12 -1.20 -11.43
C PRO A 414 -33.29 0.31 -11.57
N ARG A 415 -34.47 0.74 -12.03
CA ARG A 415 -34.87 2.14 -11.94
C ARG A 415 -34.80 2.54 -10.46
N ALA A 416 -34.42 3.78 -10.14
CA ALA A 416 -34.19 4.27 -8.78
C ALA A 416 -35.16 3.62 -7.77
N ALA A 417 -34.67 2.60 -7.07
CA ALA A 417 -35.48 1.68 -6.30
C ALA A 417 -35.33 2.05 -4.83
N ASP A 418 -36.06 3.07 -4.38
CA ASP A 418 -36.01 3.44 -2.98
C ASP A 418 -36.79 2.41 -2.16
N VAL A 419 -36.13 1.87 -1.15
CA VAL A 419 -36.73 0.95 -0.18
C VAL A 419 -37.12 1.77 1.04
N PHE A 420 -38.38 1.71 1.45
CA PHE A 420 -38.91 2.44 2.58
C PHE A 420 -39.33 1.49 3.71
N ALA A 421 -39.12 1.93 4.94
CA ALA A 421 -39.68 1.30 6.13
C ALA A 421 -41.19 1.59 6.25
N GLY A 422 -41.88 0.84 7.11
CA GLY A 422 -43.33 0.99 7.32
C GLY A 422 -43.77 2.36 7.87
N ASP A 423 -42.83 3.17 8.38
CA ASP A 423 -43.07 4.55 8.81
C ASP A 423 -42.80 5.60 7.70
N GLY A 424 -42.41 5.15 6.50
CA GLY A 424 -42.10 5.99 5.35
C GLY A 424 -40.66 6.54 5.32
N SER A 425 -39.81 6.18 6.28
CA SER A 425 -38.38 6.51 6.23
C SER A 425 -37.65 5.66 5.18
N LEU A 426 -36.59 6.22 4.56
CA LEU A 426 -35.75 5.47 3.63
C LEU A 426 -34.95 4.42 4.41
N ALA A 427 -35.04 3.15 4.00
CA ALA A 427 -34.24 2.07 4.54
C ALA A 427 -32.83 2.09 3.91
N ASP A 428 -31.83 1.67 4.67
CA ASP A 428 -30.50 1.40 4.13
C ASP A 428 -30.52 0.10 3.33
N TYR A 429 -29.90 0.10 2.14
CA TYR A 429 -29.81 -1.09 1.30
C TYR A 429 -28.62 -1.02 0.34
N THR A 430 -28.22 -2.20 -0.14
CA THR A 430 -27.31 -2.39 -1.26
C THR A 430 -28.03 -3.18 -2.36
N VAL A 431 -27.61 -2.97 -3.61
CA VAL A 431 -28.17 -3.63 -4.78
C VAL A 431 -27.06 -4.34 -5.54
N THR A 432 -27.29 -5.60 -5.89
CA THR A 432 -26.35 -6.40 -6.69
C THR A 432 -27.10 -7.13 -7.80
N PRO A 433 -26.63 -7.07 -9.06
CA PRO A 433 -27.23 -7.86 -10.14
C PRO A 433 -27.11 -9.36 -9.85
N MET A 434 -28.13 -10.13 -10.24
CA MET A 434 -28.18 -11.59 -10.14
C MET A 434 -28.50 -12.18 -11.51
N GLY A 435 -27.46 -12.30 -12.35
CA GLY A 435 -27.60 -12.65 -13.76
C GLY A 435 -28.26 -11.54 -14.57
N ASP A 436 -28.91 -11.91 -15.67
CA ASP A 436 -29.53 -10.97 -16.61
C ASP A 436 -30.92 -10.49 -16.16
N ASP A 437 -31.62 -11.30 -15.36
CA ASP A 437 -33.07 -11.18 -15.16
C ASP A 437 -33.48 -10.70 -13.76
N TYR A 438 -32.54 -10.55 -12.83
CA TYR A 438 -32.86 -10.22 -11.44
C TYR A 438 -31.83 -9.30 -10.77
N TYR A 439 -32.29 -8.57 -9.76
CA TYR A 439 -31.49 -7.84 -8.80
C TYR A 439 -31.76 -8.38 -7.40
N ARG A 440 -30.68 -8.49 -6.62
CA ARG A 440 -30.73 -8.73 -5.18
C ARG A 440 -30.63 -7.39 -4.46
N ILE A 441 -31.58 -7.10 -3.58
CA ILE A 441 -31.52 -5.96 -2.67
C ILE A 441 -31.36 -6.51 -1.25
N VAL A 442 -30.33 -6.05 -0.54
CA VAL A 442 -30.02 -6.49 0.83
C VAL A 442 -29.88 -5.28 1.73
N GLY A 443 -30.45 -5.34 2.94
CA GLY A 443 -30.28 -4.27 3.91
C GLY A 443 -30.61 -4.72 5.34
N PRO A 444 -30.18 -3.94 6.35
CA PRO A 444 -30.60 -4.15 7.73
C PRO A 444 -32.13 -4.04 7.83
N LEU A 445 -32.74 -4.88 8.66
CA LEU A 445 -34.18 -4.88 8.87
C LEU A 445 -34.61 -3.55 9.52
N PRO A 446 -35.41 -2.71 8.85
CA PRO A 446 -35.82 -1.42 9.41
C PRO A 446 -36.78 -1.61 10.60
N ARG A 447 -37.03 -0.52 11.33
CA ARG A 447 -38.05 -0.52 12.39
C ARG A 447 -39.45 -0.54 11.75
N GLY A 448 -40.34 -1.35 12.32
CA GLY A 448 -41.73 -1.49 11.86
C GLY A 448 -42.04 -2.89 11.34
N ASP A 449 -43.28 -3.06 10.86
CA ASP A 449 -43.84 -4.38 10.49
C ASP A 449 -43.99 -4.54 8.97
N MET A 450 -43.47 -3.60 8.17
CA MET A 450 -43.62 -3.55 6.72
C MET A 450 -42.35 -2.97 6.06
N LEU A 451 -42.08 -3.42 4.85
CA LEU A 451 -41.08 -2.88 3.91
C LEU A 451 -41.80 -2.52 2.60
N ALA A 452 -41.45 -1.39 1.98
CA ALA A 452 -42.00 -0.96 0.71
C ALA A 452 -40.89 -0.72 -0.32
N LEU A 453 -41.04 -1.26 -1.52
CA LEU A 453 -40.14 -1.06 -2.65
C LEU A 453 -40.85 -0.20 -3.70
N ASP A 454 -40.35 1.00 -3.97
CA ASP A 454 -40.81 1.82 -5.08
C ASP A 454 -39.91 1.55 -6.30
N ASP A 455 -40.43 0.88 -7.34
CA ASP A 455 -39.68 0.59 -8.57
C ASP A 455 -39.75 1.74 -9.61
N GLY A 456 -40.33 2.88 -9.22
CA GLY A 456 -40.54 4.05 -10.08
C GLY A 456 -41.79 3.96 -10.97
N GLU A 457 -42.50 2.83 -10.96
CA GLU A 457 -43.83 2.67 -11.55
C GLU A 457 -44.90 2.34 -10.50
N ARG A 458 -44.54 1.51 -9.50
CA ARG A 458 -45.42 0.99 -8.45
C ARG A 458 -44.66 0.83 -7.14
N VAL A 459 -45.42 0.91 -6.04
CA VAL A 459 -44.94 0.58 -4.71
C VAL A 459 -45.40 -0.84 -4.34
N HIS A 460 -44.45 -1.75 -4.18
CA HIS A 460 -44.68 -3.11 -3.68
C HIS A 460 -44.49 -3.14 -2.18
N THR A 461 -45.35 -3.83 -1.43
CA THR A 461 -45.27 -3.87 0.04
C THR A 461 -45.12 -5.29 0.54
N PHE A 462 -44.25 -5.47 1.53
CA PHE A 462 -43.87 -6.77 2.08
C PHE A 462 -44.01 -6.73 3.61
N PRO A 463 -44.87 -7.57 4.21
CA PRO A 463 -45.00 -7.65 5.66
C PRO A 463 -43.77 -8.32 6.29
N LEU A 464 -43.29 -7.73 7.38
CA LEU A 464 -42.15 -8.24 8.15
C LEU A 464 -42.67 -9.09 9.30
N HIS A 465 -42.54 -10.41 9.19
CA HIS A 465 -42.99 -11.33 10.23
C HIS A 465 -41.80 -11.87 11.05
N PRO A 466 -41.65 -11.51 12.33
CA PRO A 466 -40.51 -11.94 13.15
C PRO A 466 -40.35 -13.47 13.29
N LYS A 467 -41.45 -14.22 13.12
CA LYS A 467 -41.45 -15.70 13.16
C LYS A 467 -40.84 -16.35 11.91
N GLN A 468 -40.67 -15.59 10.83
CA GLN A 468 -40.10 -16.06 9.56
C GLN A 468 -38.59 -15.79 9.47
N ILE A 469 -37.97 -15.23 10.51
CA ILE A 469 -36.54 -14.96 10.52
C ILE A 469 -35.78 -16.29 10.62
N ILE A 470 -34.94 -16.55 9.63
CA ILE A 470 -34.07 -17.73 9.56
C ILE A 470 -32.69 -17.35 10.12
N GLU A 471 -32.09 -18.18 10.96
CA GLU A 471 -30.71 -17.99 11.43
C GLU A 471 -29.74 -18.32 10.27
N HIS A 472 -29.14 -17.28 9.68
CA HIS A 472 -28.25 -17.41 8.52
C HIS A 472 -27.49 -16.08 8.26
N ASP A 473 -26.18 -16.16 8.07
CA ASP A 473 -25.32 -14.97 7.99
C ASP A 473 -25.34 -14.29 6.61
N GLY A 474 -25.87 -14.95 5.58
CA GLY A 474 -25.67 -14.56 4.18
C GLY A 474 -26.04 -13.12 3.82
N ALA A 475 -27.20 -12.64 4.26
CA ALA A 475 -27.61 -11.25 3.99
C ALA A 475 -26.75 -10.24 4.77
N GLY A 476 -26.40 -10.55 6.02
CA GLY A 476 -25.52 -9.69 6.84
C GLY A 476 -24.11 -9.58 6.28
N VAL A 477 -23.57 -10.68 5.76
CA VAL A 477 -22.25 -10.72 5.09
C VAL A 477 -22.26 -9.96 3.77
N ALA A 478 -23.30 -10.10 2.95
CA ALA A 478 -23.43 -9.32 1.72
C ALA A 478 -23.55 -7.81 1.98
N TRP A 479 -24.30 -7.43 3.03
CA TRP A 479 -24.37 -6.05 3.49
C TRP A 479 -23.00 -5.55 3.98
N GLY A 480 -22.33 -6.32 4.83
CA GLY A 480 -21.00 -6.00 5.36
C GLY A 480 -19.96 -5.83 4.26
N ALA A 481 -19.92 -6.73 3.27
CA ALA A 481 -19.04 -6.62 2.12
C ALA A 481 -19.30 -5.34 1.31
N ALA A 482 -20.56 -5.00 1.06
CA ALA A 482 -20.92 -3.77 0.37
C ALA A 482 -20.54 -2.49 1.15
N LEU A 483 -20.65 -2.51 2.47
CA LEU A 483 -20.18 -1.42 3.32
C LEU A 483 -18.65 -1.27 3.30
N ILE A 484 -17.92 -2.39 3.33
CA ILE A 484 -16.46 -2.38 3.22
C ILE A 484 -16.03 -1.83 1.86
N ASP A 485 -16.66 -2.28 0.75
CA ASP A 485 -16.44 -1.71 -0.58
C ASP A 485 -16.69 -0.18 -0.58
N ALA A 486 -17.76 0.28 0.08
CA ALA A 486 -18.09 1.70 0.15
C ALA A 486 -17.08 2.52 0.98
N LEU A 487 -16.56 1.95 2.07
CA LEU A 487 -15.54 2.57 2.91
C LEU A 487 -14.16 2.60 2.23
N GLY A 488 -13.84 1.56 1.46
CA GLY A 488 -12.58 1.42 0.73
C GLY A 488 -12.47 2.29 -0.52
N ALA A 489 -13.62 2.64 -1.14
CA ALA A 489 -13.69 3.39 -2.40
C ALA A 489 -13.37 4.89 -2.26
N THR A 490 -12.22 5.23 -1.69
CA THR A 490 -11.68 6.59 -1.55
C THR A 490 -10.15 6.54 -1.55
N ASP A 491 -9.50 7.69 -1.67
CA ASP A 491 -8.04 7.84 -1.54
C ASP A 491 -7.56 7.82 -0.08
N THR A 492 -8.47 7.96 0.88
CA THR A 492 -8.19 7.97 2.32
C THR A 492 -9.08 6.98 3.06
N PRO A 493 -8.98 5.67 2.75
CA PRO A 493 -9.82 4.67 3.39
C PRO A 493 -9.52 4.64 4.90
N ASP A 494 -10.59 4.64 5.69
CA ASP A 494 -10.49 4.52 7.14
C ASP A 494 -10.31 3.04 7.50
N ALA A 495 -9.05 2.62 7.63
CA ALA A 495 -8.66 1.23 7.87
C ALA A 495 -9.31 0.67 9.15
N ASP A 496 -9.41 1.47 10.21
CA ASP A 496 -10.04 1.07 11.46
C ASP A 496 -11.55 0.82 11.29
N LYS A 497 -12.26 1.71 10.58
CA LYS A 497 -13.68 1.49 10.27
C LYS A 497 -13.89 0.29 9.35
N ILE A 498 -13.02 0.10 8.37
CA ILE A 498 -13.05 -1.08 7.49
C ILE A 498 -12.86 -2.35 8.32
N LEU A 499 -11.82 -2.41 9.14
CA LEU A 499 -11.53 -3.55 10.02
C LEU A 499 -12.65 -3.80 11.03
N ALA A 500 -13.20 -2.76 11.64
CA ALA A 500 -14.33 -2.87 12.56
C ALA A 500 -15.59 -3.42 11.86
N THR A 501 -15.86 -2.97 10.62
CA THR A 501 -16.97 -3.47 9.80
C THR A 501 -16.75 -4.92 9.38
N ALA A 502 -15.54 -5.25 8.94
CA ALA A 502 -15.09 -6.61 8.62
C ALA A 502 -15.27 -7.56 9.81
N ARG A 503 -14.87 -7.15 11.03
CA ARG A 503 -15.09 -7.92 12.26
C ARG A 503 -16.57 -8.05 12.62
N ARG A 504 -17.35 -6.97 12.53
CA ARG A 504 -18.78 -6.96 12.90
C ARG A 504 -19.60 -7.93 12.05
N TYR A 505 -19.34 -7.96 10.75
CA TYR A 505 -20.05 -8.80 9.77
C TYR A 505 -19.28 -10.05 9.36
N ARG A 506 -18.12 -10.30 9.97
CA ARG A 506 -17.26 -11.45 9.69
C ARG A 506 -16.99 -11.59 8.19
N VAL A 507 -16.42 -10.55 7.58
CA VAL A 507 -16.10 -10.52 6.15
C VAL A 507 -14.60 -10.36 6.00
N ALA A 508 -13.93 -11.38 5.46
CA ALA A 508 -12.56 -11.24 5.00
C ALA A 508 -12.51 -10.59 3.62
N THR A 509 -11.53 -9.72 3.42
CA THR A 509 -11.28 -9.02 2.16
C THR A 509 -9.80 -9.18 1.77
N PRO A 510 -9.39 -8.82 0.55
CA PRO A 510 -7.98 -8.85 0.17
C PRO A 510 -7.04 -8.04 1.07
N ASP A 511 -7.57 -7.06 1.83
CA ASP A 511 -6.81 -6.19 2.75
C ASP A 511 -6.89 -6.63 4.22
N VAL A 512 -7.73 -7.63 4.54
CA VAL A 512 -7.96 -8.10 5.92
C VAL A 512 -7.82 -9.61 5.98
N SER A 513 -6.84 -10.08 6.74
CA SER A 513 -6.49 -11.50 6.87
C SER A 513 -6.87 -12.05 8.24
N PHE A 514 -7.08 -13.36 8.34
CA PHE A 514 -7.24 -14.05 9.61
C PHE A 514 -5.87 -14.44 10.17
N ILE A 515 -5.66 -14.22 11.46
CA ILE A 515 -4.48 -14.69 12.19
C ILE A 515 -4.90 -15.47 13.44
N VAL A 516 -4.28 -16.62 13.65
CA VAL A 516 -4.37 -17.44 14.86
C VAL A 516 -2.96 -17.50 15.46
N LEU A 517 -2.84 -17.14 16.74
CA LEU A 517 -1.58 -17.22 17.49
C LEU A 517 -1.74 -18.23 18.64
N GLU A 518 -0.63 -18.80 19.10
CA GLU A 518 -0.64 -19.93 20.04
C GLU A 518 -0.68 -19.50 21.52
N THR A 519 -0.02 -18.39 21.87
CA THR A 519 0.10 -17.96 23.27
C THR A 519 -0.45 -16.56 23.54
N GLY A 520 -0.77 -16.27 24.82
CA GLY A 520 -1.25 -14.96 25.24
C GLY A 520 -0.20 -13.86 25.02
N ALA A 521 1.07 -14.19 25.24
CA ALA A 521 2.22 -13.35 24.94
C ALA A 521 2.32 -12.97 23.45
N ASP A 522 2.06 -13.89 22.52
CA ASP A 522 2.14 -13.61 21.08
C ASP A 522 1.05 -12.62 20.68
N TYR A 523 -0.17 -12.84 21.16
CA TYR A 523 -1.29 -11.93 20.99
C TYR A 523 -0.98 -10.54 21.57
N ALA A 524 -0.41 -10.47 22.77
CA ALA A 524 -0.07 -9.19 23.41
C ALA A 524 1.02 -8.44 22.65
N ARG A 525 2.11 -9.12 22.25
CA ARG A 525 3.21 -8.53 21.46
C ARG A 525 2.75 -8.03 20.10
N ALA A 526 1.86 -8.77 19.43
CA ALA A 526 1.31 -8.36 18.13
C ALA A 526 0.23 -7.26 18.24
N GLY A 527 -0.19 -6.88 19.46
CA GLY A 527 -1.29 -5.93 19.66
C GLY A 527 -2.66 -6.49 19.23
N ILE A 528 -2.82 -7.82 19.24
CA ILE A 528 -4.02 -8.51 18.76
C ILE A 528 -4.77 -9.09 19.95
N ALA A 529 -6.06 -8.77 20.09
CA ALA A 529 -6.90 -9.41 21.10
C ALA A 529 -7.21 -10.88 20.68
N PRO A 530 -6.99 -11.88 21.55
CA PRO A 530 -7.37 -13.26 21.26
C PRO A 530 -8.89 -13.40 21.07
N PRO A 531 -9.35 -14.40 20.30
CA PRO A 531 -10.78 -14.67 20.13
C PRO A 531 -11.39 -15.19 21.44
N ALA A 532 -12.72 -15.04 21.57
CA ALA A 532 -13.45 -15.60 22.72
C ALA A 532 -13.43 -17.14 22.78
N THR A 533 -13.06 -17.81 21.69
CA THR A 533 -12.88 -19.27 21.61
C THR A 533 -11.52 -19.73 22.12
N ALA A 534 -10.58 -18.82 22.39
CA ALA A 534 -9.27 -19.17 22.93
C ALA A 534 -9.37 -19.82 24.33
N PRO A 535 -8.45 -20.74 24.69
CA PRO A 535 -8.40 -21.32 26.01
C PRO A 535 -8.29 -20.26 27.11
N LYS A 536 -8.93 -20.49 28.27
CA LYS A 536 -8.93 -19.53 29.37
C LYS A 536 -7.51 -19.14 29.82
N ALA A 537 -6.57 -20.09 29.86
CA ALA A 537 -5.19 -19.82 30.25
C ALA A 537 -4.50 -18.81 29.31
N LEU A 538 -4.76 -18.90 28.00
CA LEU A 538 -4.27 -17.97 26.99
C LEU A 538 -4.85 -16.56 27.21
N LEU A 539 -6.16 -16.47 27.47
CA LEU A 539 -6.84 -15.19 27.74
C LEU A 539 -6.31 -14.51 29.02
N ASP A 540 -6.06 -15.30 30.07
CA ASP A 540 -5.53 -14.79 31.35
C ASP A 540 -4.09 -14.27 31.16
N ASP A 541 -3.23 -15.01 30.44
CA ASP A 541 -1.85 -14.62 30.12
C ASP A 541 -1.79 -13.35 29.24
N TYR A 542 -2.60 -13.29 28.18
CA TYR A 542 -2.74 -12.09 27.35
C TYR A 542 -3.14 -10.86 28.17
N THR A 543 -4.11 -11.02 29.07
CA THR A 543 -4.62 -9.91 29.88
C THR A 543 -3.52 -9.36 30.79
N LEU A 544 -2.73 -10.23 31.43
CA LEU A 544 -1.61 -9.84 32.27
C LEU A 544 -0.57 -9.02 31.48
N ILE A 545 -0.09 -9.56 30.36
CA ILE A 545 0.97 -8.92 29.55
C ILE A 545 0.47 -7.61 28.93
N ARG A 546 -0.76 -7.59 28.42
CA ARG A 546 -1.38 -6.36 27.89
C ARG A 546 -1.43 -5.26 28.95
N ASP A 547 -1.81 -5.60 30.18
CA ASP A 547 -1.94 -4.63 31.27
C ASP A 547 -0.56 -4.11 31.71
N GLU A 548 0.47 -4.95 31.70
CA GLU A 548 1.87 -4.55 31.93
C GLU A 548 2.37 -3.58 30.84
N VAL A 549 2.20 -3.94 29.56
CA VAL A 549 2.56 -3.10 28.41
C VAL A 549 1.81 -1.76 28.46
N ALA A 550 0.51 -1.78 28.75
CA ALA A 550 -0.28 -0.55 28.86
C ALA A 550 0.17 0.33 30.03
N THR A 551 0.57 -0.27 31.16
CA THR A 551 1.09 0.46 32.32
C THR A 551 2.41 1.14 31.99
N GLU A 552 3.33 0.43 31.33
CA GLU A 552 4.62 0.98 30.91
C GLU A 552 4.46 2.07 29.85
N ALA A 553 3.59 1.87 28.86
CA ALA A 553 3.29 2.89 27.85
C ALA A 553 2.66 4.15 28.48
N ALA A 554 1.77 3.99 29.47
CA ALA A 554 1.19 5.11 30.20
C ALA A 554 2.23 5.86 31.04
N ARG A 555 3.19 5.14 31.65
CA ARG A 555 4.32 5.72 32.37
C ARG A 555 5.21 6.53 31.44
N ARG A 556 5.69 5.93 30.35
CA ARG A 556 6.50 6.62 29.31
C ARG A 556 5.80 7.88 28.80
N LYS A 557 4.50 7.82 28.52
CA LYS A 557 3.72 8.97 28.07
C LYS A 557 3.60 10.07 29.14
N ALA A 558 3.48 9.71 30.41
CA ALA A 558 3.39 10.66 31.51
C ALA A 558 4.72 11.38 31.76
N GLU A 559 5.83 10.66 31.62
CA GLU A 559 7.20 11.16 31.84
C GLU A 559 7.76 11.89 30.61
N ARG A 560 7.24 11.62 29.40
CA ARG A 560 7.78 12.12 28.12
C ARG A 560 8.07 13.62 28.08
N LEU A 561 7.16 14.48 28.56
CA LEU A 561 7.40 15.92 28.51
C LEU A 561 8.57 16.34 29.41
N GLU A 562 8.73 15.69 30.56
CA GLU A 562 9.84 15.92 31.49
C GLU A 562 11.15 15.44 30.85
N ASP A 563 11.18 14.22 30.30
CA ASP A 563 12.34 13.66 29.61
C ASP A 563 12.83 14.55 28.45
N ILE A 564 11.90 15.04 27.63
CA ILE A 564 12.21 15.96 26.53
C ILE A 564 12.68 17.32 27.03
N THR A 565 12.08 17.81 28.12
CA THR A 565 12.50 19.08 28.72
C THR A 565 13.94 18.99 29.22
N ASP A 566 14.30 17.90 29.91
CA ASP A 566 15.67 17.67 30.40
C ASP A 566 16.67 17.55 29.24
N ALA A 567 16.33 16.79 28.20
CA ALA A 567 17.15 16.66 27.00
C ALA A 567 17.34 18.01 26.29
N TRP A 568 16.27 18.80 26.19
CA TRP A 568 16.29 20.13 25.58
C TRP A 568 17.10 21.13 26.40
N GLU A 569 16.94 21.15 27.72
CA GLU A 569 17.74 21.97 28.62
C GLU A 569 19.23 21.63 28.52
N SER A 570 19.59 20.34 28.40
CA SER A 570 20.98 19.97 28.12
C SER A 570 21.50 20.52 26.78
N GLN A 571 20.64 20.63 25.76
CA GLN A 571 21.01 21.19 24.46
C GLN A 571 21.12 22.71 24.52
N VAL A 572 20.22 23.40 25.23
CA VAL A 572 20.32 24.84 25.51
C VAL A 572 21.62 25.14 26.26
N LEU A 573 21.95 24.35 27.29
CA LEU A 573 23.21 24.52 28.04
C LEU A 573 24.44 24.29 27.16
N TRP A 574 24.41 23.30 26.26
CA TRP A 574 25.45 23.13 25.25
C TRP A 574 25.56 24.37 24.36
N TRP A 575 24.43 24.89 23.88
CA TRP A 575 24.40 26.07 23.02
C TRP A 575 24.98 27.28 23.76
N GLU A 576 24.63 27.51 25.03
CA GLU A 576 25.15 28.60 25.87
C GLU A 576 26.63 28.45 26.23
N SER A 577 27.18 27.24 26.16
CA SER A 577 28.57 26.95 26.55
C SER A 577 29.58 27.65 25.63
N LYS A 578 30.76 27.97 26.19
CA LYS A 578 31.86 28.57 25.45
C LYS A 578 32.88 27.48 25.04
N PRO A 579 32.97 27.10 23.76
CA PRO A 579 33.92 26.08 23.31
C PRO A 579 35.36 26.60 23.31
N LEU A 580 36.31 25.67 23.14
CA LEU A 580 37.72 26.03 22.98
C LEU A 580 37.96 26.71 21.64
N SER A 581 38.92 27.64 21.61
CA SER A 581 39.40 28.17 20.33
C SER A 581 40.13 27.08 19.54
N LEU A 582 40.20 27.23 18.21
CA LEU A 582 40.90 26.29 17.33
C LEU A 582 42.33 25.96 17.78
N GLY A 583 43.06 26.97 18.28
CA GLY A 583 44.42 26.77 18.79
C GLY A 583 44.47 26.01 20.11
N GLU A 584 43.48 26.16 20.98
CA GLU A 584 43.38 25.44 22.25
C GLU A 584 42.96 23.99 22.03
N ALA A 585 41.95 23.76 21.18
CA ALA A 585 41.49 22.42 20.81
C ALA A 585 42.63 21.58 20.23
N ARG A 586 43.40 22.11 19.26
CA ARG A 586 44.58 21.43 18.68
C ARG A 586 45.62 21.05 19.73
N ARG A 587 45.89 21.93 20.71
CA ARG A 587 46.84 21.65 21.80
C ARG A 587 46.35 20.53 22.71
N GLU A 588 45.06 20.52 23.04
CA GLU A 588 44.48 19.49 23.91
C GLU A 588 44.43 18.12 23.19
N ILE A 589 44.11 18.09 21.90
CA ILE A 589 44.16 16.87 21.07
C ILE A 589 45.59 16.31 21.04
N GLN A 590 46.59 17.15 20.79
CA GLN A 590 48.01 16.72 20.82
C GLN A 590 48.41 16.16 22.19
N LYS A 591 47.90 16.74 23.28
CA LYS A 591 48.15 16.27 24.65
C LYS A 591 47.45 14.94 24.94
N ARG A 592 46.21 14.74 24.44
CA ARG A 592 45.49 13.47 24.52
C ARG A 592 46.23 12.36 23.77
N ASN A 593 46.68 12.64 22.54
CA ASN A 593 47.44 11.68 21.73
C ASN A 593 48.75 11.27 22.41
N ARG A 594 49.54 12.24 22.92
CA ARG A 594 50.77 11.94 23.68
C ARG A 594 50.52 11.07 24.92
N ARG A 595 49.44 11.32 25.67
CA ARG A 595 49.06 10.48 26.83
C ARG A 595 48.62 9.08 26.43
N SER A 596 47.98 8.94 25.27
CA SER A 596 47.63 7.64 24.69
C SER A 596 48.88 6.87 24.27
N ASP A 597 49.82 7.54 23.61
CA ASP A 597 51.11 6.96 23.20
C ASP A 597 51.96 6.56 24.42
N ASP A 598 51.97 7.36 25.48
CA ASP A 598 52.64 7.04 26.75
C ASP A 598 51.96 5.84 27.46
N ARG A 599 50.61 5.74 27.43
CA ARG A 599 49.87 4.59 27.98
C ARG A 599 50.07 3.31 27.16
N ASN A 600 50.02 3.40 25.84
CA ASN A 600 50.28 2.26 24.96
C ASN A 600 51.75 1.83 25.05
N SER A 601 52.70 2.76 25.23
CA SER A 601 54.10 2.44 25.52
C SER A 601 54.27 1.76 26.88
N ALA A 602 53.56 2.22 27.93
CA ALA A 602 53.59 1.57 29.24
C ALA A 602 52.91 0.18 29.25
N MET A 603 51.84 -0.02 28.47
CA MET A 603 51.21 -1.33 28.28
C MET A 603 52.08 -2.27 27.43
N ALA A 604 52.78 -1.75 26.43
CA ALA A 604 53.77 -2.52 25.66
C ALA A 604 54.99 -2.90 26.51
N GLU A 605 55.43 -2.05 27.44
CA GLU A 605 56.48 -2.37 28.42
C GLU A 605 56.02 -3.42 29.46
N MET A 606 54.74 -3.45 29.84
CA MET A 606 54.18 -4.50 30.72
C MET A 606 53.89 -5.83 30.02
N ALA A 607 53.78 -5.85 28.69
CA ALA A 607 53.58 -7.07 27.90
C ALA A 607 54.88 -7.81 27.51
N ALA A 608 56.05 -7.30 27.92
CA ALA A 608 57.35 -7.92 27.68
C ALA A 608 57.65 -9.06 28.69
N LEU A 609 56.82 -10.11 28.70
CA LEU A 609 57.21 -11.45 29.14
C LEU A 609 57.27 -12.36 27.90
N PRO A 610 58.23 -13.30 27.82
CA PRO A 610 58.50 -14.02 26.58
C PRO A 610 57.36 -14.99 26.24
N ALA A 611 56.78 -14.83 25.05
CA ALA A 611 55.85 -15.79 24.47
C ALA A 611 56.57 -17.10 24.06
N PRO A 612 55.96 -18.28 24.21
CA PRO A 612 56.44 -19.52 23.59
C PRO A 612 56.22 -19.51 22.06
N ALA A 613 57.00 -20.34 21.38
CA ALA A 613 57.23 -20.39 19.94
C ALA A 613 56.00 -20.63 19.04
N ALA A 614 56.13 -20.14 17.81
CA ALA A 614 55.15 -20.16 16.72
C ALA A 614 55.05 -21.50 15.95
N THR A 615 53.90 -21.67 15.27
CA THR A 615 53.72 -22.44 14.02
C THR A 615 52.78 -21.68 13.05
N PRO A 616 52.88 -21.87 11.71
CA PRO A 616 52.65 -20.83 10.69
C PRO A 616 51.41 -21.11 9.77
N PRO A 617 51.27 -20.47 8.59
CA PRO A 617 50.48 -19.27 8.30
C PRO A 617 49.20 -19.54 7.47
N ALA A 618 48.22 -18.63 7.52
CA ALA A 618 47.14 -18.56 6.54
C ALA A 618 47.39 -17.40 5.56
N MET A 619 47.22 -17.70 4.27
CA MET A 619 47.49 -16.91 3.07
C MET A 619 47.03 -15.45 3.10
N GLU A 620 47.96 -14.56 2.76
CA GLU A 620 47.68 -13.26 2.14
C GLU A 620 47.25 -13.46 0.68
N ALA A 621 46.24 -12.72 0.24
CA ALA A 621 46.02 -12.41 -1.17
C ALA A 621 46.41 -10.93 -1.38
N GLN A 622 47.43 -10.74 -2.20
CA GLN A 622 48.05 -9.47 -2.53
C GLN A 622 47.14 -8.56 -3.34
N SER A 623 47.26 -7.28 -3.01
CA SER A 623 46.91 -6.13 -3.83
C SER A 623 47.67 -6.11 -5.16
N ASP A 624 46.97 -5.85 -6.26
CA ASP A 624 47.57 -5.31 -7.48
C ASP A 624 47.07 -3.88 -7.67
N SER A 625 48.02 -2.95 -7.66
CA SER A 625 47.87 -1.55 -8.01
C SER A 625 48.26 -1.36 -9.47
N ASP A 626 47.36 -0.86 -10.31
CA ASP A 626 47.73 0.09 -11.37
C ASP A 626 46.49 0.71 -12.04
N GLY A 627 46.55 2.01 -12.34
CA GLY A 627 45.51 2.67 -13.13
C GLY A 627 45.28 4.15 -12.84
N MET A 628 46.34 4.97 -12.83
CA MET A 628 46.22 6.43 -12.82
C MET A 628 45.64 6.91 -14.16
N VAL A 629 44.38 7.33 -14.18
CA VAL A 629 43.78 8.03 -15.34
C VAL A 629 43.77 9.53 -15.07
N VAL A 630 44.60 10.24 -15.83
CA VAL A 630 44.60 11.70 -15.92
C VAL A 630 43.46 12.12 -16.85
N VAL A 631 42.46 12.85 -16.34
CA VAL A 631 41.48 13.56 -17.18
C VAL A 631 41.63 15.06 -16.96
N THR A 632 42.22 15.72 -17.95
CA THR A 632 42.20 17.17 -18.13
C THR A 632 40.87 17.58 -18.76
N GLY A 633 40.09 18.45 -18.11
CA GLY A 633 38.85 18.99 -18.66
C GLY A 633 38.47 20.32 -18.01
N ALA A 634 38.14 21.31 -18.83
CA ALA A 634 38.02 22.72 -18.45
C ALA A 634 36.78 23.06 -17.62
N ARG A 635 36.95 23.98 -16.66
CA ARG A 635 35.92 24.55 -15.77
C ARG A 635 34.81 25.27 -16.55
N ARG A 636 33.56 25.00 -16.21
CA ARG A 636 32.41 25.88 -16.44
C ARG A 636 31.57 25.95 -15.16
N SER A 637 31.53 27.13 -14.56
CA SER A 637 30.68 27.49 -13.43
C SER A 637 29.22 27.58 -13.91
N LEU A 638 28.30 26.88 -13.23
CA LEU A 638 26.86 27.03 -13.38
C LEU A 638 26.32 27.64 -12.10
N HIS A 639 25.87 28.89 -12.22
CA HIS A 639 25.13 29.64 -11.20
C HIS A 639 23.70 29.76 -11.74
N SER A 640 22.72 29.10 -11.12
CA SER A 640 21.31 29.32 -11.44
C SER A 640 20.80 30.49 -10.61
N SER A 641 20.78 31.68 -11.20
CA SER A 641 19.94 32.79 -10.73
C SER A 641 18.97 33.16 -11.83
N VAL A 642 17.69 32.96 -11.56
CA VAL A 642 16.60 33.59 -12.30
C VAL A 642 16.48 35.00 -11.73
N MET A 643 16.96 36.04 -12.43
CA MET A 643 16.42 37.40 -12.28
C MET A 643 16.64 38.26 -13.52
N ALA A 644 15.60 39.02 -13.81
CA ALA A 644 15.41 39.90 -14.94
C ALA A 644 16.41 41.07 -14.96
N LYS A 645 16.78 41.47 -16.18
CA LYS A 645 17.64 42.63 -16.46
C LYS A 645 17.05 43.93 -15.92
N ARG A 646 17.81 44.63 -15.08
CA ARG A 646 17.82 46.10 -14.99
C ARG A 646 19.25 46.60 -14.83
N ASP A 647 19.61 47.57 -15.67
CA ASP A 647 20.89 48.30 -15.64
C ASP A 647 20.97 49.22 -14.41
N ALA A 648 22.14 49.25 -13.74
CA ALA A 648 22.94 50.46 -13.47
C ALA A 648 23.93 50.29 -12.28
N SER A 649 25.20 50.57 -12.58
CA SER A 649 26.23 51.21 -11.73
C SER A 649 26.36 50.89 -10.22
N GLY A 650 27.39 50.10 -9.88
CA GLY A 650 28.47 50.48 -8.95
C GLY A 650 28.16 50.76 -7.47
N VAL A 651 28.24 49.72 -6.63
CA VAL A 651 28.79 49.76 -5.27
C VAL A 651 29.54 48.44 -5.02
N ARG A 652 30.77 48.52 -4.48
CA ARG A 652 31.57 47.35 -4.06
C ARG A 652 31.15 46.95 -2.65
N GLU A 653 30.55 45.78 -2.47
CA GLU A 653 30.44 45.08 -1.18
C GLU A 653 31.44 43.92 -1.11
N ALA A 654 31.89 43.65 0.11
CA ALA A 654 33.07 42.88 0.44
C ALA A 654 32.81 41.36 0.42
N GLY A 655 33.65 40.65 -0.34
CA GLY A 655 34.01 39.23 -0.29
C GLY A 655 33.10 38.23 0.44
N GLU A 656 32.21 37.59 -0.31
CA GLU A 656 31.60 36.31 0.05
C GLU A 656 32.60 35.16 -0.22
N GLY A 657 32.89 34.35 0.80
CA GLY A 657 33.71 33.14 0.66
C GLY A 657 32.99 32.09 -0.20
N GLN A 658 33.63 31.66 -1.28
CA GLN A 658 33.12 30.59 -2.14
C GLN A 658 33.36 29.22 -1.49
N ILE A 659 32.32 28.39 -1.47
CA ILE A 659 32.44 26.96 -1.14
C ILE A 659 32.99 26.25 -2.38
N GLU A 660 34.16 25.62 -2.27
CA GLU A 660 34.66 24.69 -3.29
C GLU A 660 34.22 23.29 -2.85
N ILE A 661 33.05 22.85 -3.35
CA ILE A 661 32.52 21.51 -3.08
C ILE A 661 33.06 20.55 -4.13
N GLU A 662 33.98 19.66 -3.74
CA GLU A 662 34.32 18.47 -4.53
C GLU A 662 33.19 17.43 -4.33
N THR A 663 32.13 17.51 -5.13
CA THR A 663 31.10 16.45 -5.17
C THR A 663 31.41 15.43 -6.26
N ALA A 664 31.02 14.17 -6.02
CA ALA A 664 30.79 13.25 -7.12
C ALA A 664 29.55 13.74 -7.88
N GLU A 665 29.72 14.20 -9.13
CA GLU A 665 28.61 14.54 -10.01
C GLU A 665 27.68 13.32 -10.13
N TRP A 666 26.35 13.52 -9.98
CA TRP A 666 25.36 12.44 -10.16
C TRP A 666 25.53 11.84 -11.57
N ASN A 667 26.16 10.68 -11.63
CA ASN A 667 26.46 9.95 -12.86
C ASN A 667 26.39 8.45 -12.59
N PRO A 668 25.19 7.91 -12.29
CA PRO A 668 25.05 6.49 -12.05
C PRO A 668 25.37 5.73 -13.35
N ASP A 669 26.16 4.66 -13.24
CA ASP A 669 26.55 3.84 -14.37
C ASP A 669 25.35 3.00 -14.83
N ARG A 670 24.51 3.59 -15.68
CA ARG A 670 23.29 2.99 -16.23
C ARG A 670 23.32 3.07 -17.76
N PRO A 671 23.18 1.94 -18.47
CA PRO A 671 23.19 1.93 -19.94
C PRO A 671 22.15 2.87 -20.57
N TYR A 672 20.94 2.96 -19.99
CA TYR A 672 19.85 3.81 -20.50
C TYR A 672 20.11 5.32 -20.34
N LEU A 673 20.83 5.74 -19.30
CA LEU A 673 21.28 7.14 -19.17
C LEU A 673 22.39 7.44 -20.16
N GLY A 674 23.25 6.46 -20.46
CA GLY A 674 24.23 6.54 -21.53
C GLY A 674 23.62 6.84 -22.90
N ALA A 675 22.39 6.35 -23.16
CA ALA A 675 21.67 6.59 -24.41
C ALA A 675 21.19 8.05 -24.58
N LEU A 676 21.11 8.82 -23.48
CA LEU A 676 20.77 10.24 -23.50
C LEU A 676 21.97 11.14 -23.85
N LYS A 677 23.18 10.57 -24.00
CA LYS A 677 24.37 11.32 -24.42
C LYS A 677 24.13 11.96 -25.79
N GLY A 678 24.08 13.29 -25.81
CA GLY A 678 23.85 14.09 -27.01
C GLY A 678 22.46 14.71 -27.12
N VAL A 679 21.51 14.36 -26.24
CA VAL A 679 20.25 15.09 -26.11
C VAL A 679 20.54 16.47 -25.53
N LYS A 680 20.10 17.53 -26.21
CA LYS A 680 20.34 18.90 -25.76
C LYS A 680 19.38 19.27 -24.61
N PRO A 681 19.80 20.09 -23.64
CA PRO A 681 18.91 20.66 -22.64
C PRO A 681 17.69 21.33 -23.30
N GLY A 682 16.49 20.97 -22.85
CA GLY A 682 15.22 21.47 -23.41
C GLY A 682 14.74 20.82 -24.72
N ASP A 683 15.48 19.89 -25.34
CA ASP A 683 15.02 19.13 -26.53
C ASP A 683 14.08 17.98 -26.16
N VAL A 684 12.79 18.31 -25.99
CA VAL A 684 11.75 17.37 -25.54
C VAL A 684 11.53 16.25 -26.56
N ALA A 685 11.68 16.52 -27.86
CA ALA A 685 11.43 15.55 -28.91
C ALA A 685 12.52 14.47 -28.94
N ALA A 686 13.80 14.89 -28.87
CA ALA A 686 14.92 13.96 -28.79
C ALA A 686 14.87 13.12 -27.51
N PHE A 687 14.56 13.74 -26.37
CA PHE A 687 14.37 13.01 -25.11
C PHE A 687 13.27 11.94 -25.23
N ARG A 688 12.07 12.31 -25.72
CA ARG A 688 10.94 11.37 -25.85
C ARG A 688 11.27 10.17 -26.74
N ALA A 689 12.03 10.37 -27.81
CA ALA A 689 12.43 9.27 -28.69
C ALA A 689 13.35 8.27 -27.99
N VAL A 690 14.34 8.76 -27.22
CA VAL A 690 15.23 7.89 -26.44
C VAL A 690 14.47 7.23 -25.29
N PHE A 691 13.66 8.00 -24.56
CA PHE A 691 12.87 7.52 -23.44
C PHE A 691 11.95 6.35 -23.86
N ALA A 692 11.17 6.52 -24.93
CA ALA A 692 10.25 5.48 -25.40
C ALA A 692 10.95 4.19 -25.83
N GLU A 693 12.19 4.27 -26.31
CA GLU A 693 12.98 3.09 -26.64
C GLU A 693 13.54 2.41 -25.38
N GLN A 694 14.07 3.19 -24.43
CA GLN A 694 14.62 2.65 -23.19
C GLN A 694 13.56 2.10 -22.25
N GLU A 695 12.35 2.68 -22.26
CA GLU A 695 11.22 2.24 -21.45
C GLU A 695 10.79 0.81 -21.78
N LYS A 696 10.85 0.40 -23.05
CA LYS A 696 10.52 -0.99 -23.45
C LYS A 696 11.40 -2.03 -22.77
N ALA A 697 12.67 -1.69 -22.51
CA ALA A 697 13.64 -2.61 -21.93
C ALA A 697 13.78 -2.47 -20.41
N ASN A 698 13.55 -1.27 -19.86
CA ASN A 698 13.88 -0.96 -18.45
C ASN A 698 12.68 -0.42 -17.64
N GLY A 699 11.56 -0.10 -18.29
CA GLY A 699 10.39 0.55 -17.69
C GLY A 699 9.47 -0.37 -16.87
N ALA A 700 9.99 -1.50 -16.40
CA ALA A 700 9.31 -2.38 -15.45
C ALA A 700 9.66 -2.04 -13.99
N THR A 701 10.64 -1.16 -13.74
CA THR A 701 11.13 -0.84 -12.39
C THR A 701 10.93 0.64 -12.04
N PRO A 702 10.58 0.99 -10.79
CA PRO A 702 10.49 2.39 -10.34
C PRO A 702 11.79 3.18 -10.56
N ALA A 703 12.94 2.52 -10.33
CA ALA A 703 14.27 3.11 -10.51
C ALA A 703 14.49 3.77 -11.87
N PHE A 704 14.00 3.16 -12.96
CA PHE A 704 14.10 3.72 -14.31
C PHE A 704 13.43 5.09 -14.44
N TYR A 705 12.20 5.22 -13.94
CA TYR A 705 11.42 6.45 -14.02
C TYR A 705 12.01 7.55 -13.14
N PHE A 706 12.50 7.15 -11.97
CA PHE A 706 13.26 8.01 -11.08
C PHE A 706 14.52 8.56 -11.76
N ASP A 707 15.37 7.71 -12.35
CA ASP A 707 16.60 8.17 -13.02
C ASP A 707 16.30 9.09 -14.21
N MET A 708 15.30 8.75 -15.01
CA MET A 708 14.86 9.56 -16.15
C MET A 708 14.36 10.94 -15.71
N ALA A 709 13.55 11.00 -14.65
CA ALA A 709 13.04 12.25 -14.11
C ALA A 709 14.16 13.13 -13.51
N GLU A 710 15.13 12.51 -12.81
CA GLU A 710 16.28 13.23 -12.25
C GLU A 710 17.17 13.80 -13.36
N TRP A 711 17.43 13.02 -14.40
CA TRP A 711 18.15 13.51 -15.58
C TRP A 711 17.42 14.68 -16.24
N MET A 712 16.09 14.57 -16.41
CA MET A 712 15.24 15.64 -16.95
C MET A 712 15.33 16.92 -16.13
N PHE A 713 15.18 16.82 -14.81
CA PHE A 713 15.25 17.96 -13.90
C PHE A 713 16.60 18.69 -14.03
N ARG A 714 17.71 17.96 -14.01
CA ARG A 714 19.08 18.51 -14.14
C ARG A 714 19.38 19.12 -15.51
N ASN A 715 18.72 18.66 -16.57
CA ASN A 715 18.95 19.11 -17.95
C ASN A 715 17.89 20.12 -18.45
N GLY A 716 17.22 20.84 -17.54
CA GLY A 716 16.34 21.96 -17.89
C GLY A 716 14.92 21.57 -18.30
N PHE A 717 14.48 20.36 -17.97
CA PHE A 717 13.11 19.87 -18.20
C PHE A 717 12.27 19.84 -16.90
N ALA A 718 12.51 20.78 -15.99
CA ALA A 718 11.95 20.75 -14.63
C ALA A 718 10.42 20.60 -14.56
N THR A 719 9.67 21.24 -15.47
CA THR A 719 8.19 21.15 -15.48
C THR A 719 7.64 19.80 -15.94
N ALA A 720 8.44 19.00 -16.66
CA ALA A 720 8.03 17.69 -17.18
C ALA A 720 8.56 16.53 -16.33
N ALA A 721 9.61 16.73 -15.53
CA ALA A 721 10.18 15.72 -14.65
C ALA A 721 9.17 15.11 -13.65
N PRO A 722 8.27 15.88 -12.99
CA PRO A 722 7.25 15.32 -12.10
C PRO A 722 6.36 14.25 -12.75
N ALA A 723 5.94 14.46 -14.00
CA ALA A 723 5.07 13.52 -14.70
C ALA A 723 5.76 12.17 -14.98
N VAL A 724 7.04 12.21 -15.34
CA VAL A 724 7.83 10.99 -15.51
C VAL A 724 8.02 10.28 -14.17
N ALA A 725 8.35 11.01 -13.11
CA ALA A 725 8.55 10.44 -11.78
C ALA A 725 7.29 9.75 -11.24
N ARG A 726 6.10 10.36 -11.40
CA ARG A 726 4.83 9.78 -10.93
C ARG A 726 4.48 8.45 -11.58
N THR A 727 5.01 8.17 -12.76
CA THR A 727 4.79 6.88 -13.45
C THR A 727 5.30 5.70 -12.62
N ALA A 728 6.26 5.91 -11.71
CA ALA A 728 6.76 4.88 -10.80
C ALA A 728 5.65 4.26 -9.91
N LEU A 729 4.59 5.02 -9.61
CA LEU A 729 3.47 4.55 -8.77
C LEU A 729 2.56 3.53 -9.45
N GLU A 730 2.65 3.39 -10.77
CA GLU A 730 1.78 2.50 -11.56
C GLU A 730 2.34 1.08 -11.72
N LEU A 731 3.56 0.84 -11.23
CA LEU A 731 4.26 -0.42 -11.38
C LEU A 731 3.82 -1.41 -10.29
N SER A 732 3.82 -2.70 -10.62
CA SER A 732 3.46 -3.78 -9.69
C SER A 732 4.33 -3.81 -8.44
N ASP A 733 5.60 -3.43 -8.59
CA ASP A 733 6.60 -3.46 -7.51
C ASP A 733 6.64 -2.12 -6.76
N SER A 734 5.66 -1.23 -6.97
CA SER A 734 5.57 0.03 -6.23
C SER A 734 5.12 -0.24 -4.79
N ASP A 735 5.91 0.24 -3.84
CA ASP A 735 5.71 0.04 -2.41
C ASP A 735 5.69 1.38 -1.65
N ILE A 736 5.77 1.32 -0.32
CA ILE A 736 5.84 2.52 0.50
C ILE A 736 7.14 3.31 0.28
N THR A 737 8.24 2.62 0.03
CA THR A 737 9.54 3.23 -0.29
C THR A 737 9.47 4.01 -1.61
N THR A 738 8.77 3.50 -2.63
CA THR A 738 8.49 4.24 -3.87
C THR A 738 7.83 5.58 -3.57
N ARG A 739 6.82 5.60 -2.69
CA ARG A 739 6.08 6.82 -2.34
C ARG A 739 6.96 7.82 -1.59
N ILE A 740 7.77 7.37 -0.64
CA ILE A 740 8.73 8.21 0.11
C ILE A 740 9.73 8.86 -0.85
N ILE A 741 10.36 8.07 -1.72
CA ILE A 741 11.33 8.58 -2.71
C ILE A 741 10.67 9.58 -3.66
N LEU A 742 9.46 9.27 -4.13
CA LEU A 742 8.73 10.14 -5.04
C LEU A 742 8.32 11.45 -4.36
N ALA A 743 7.81 11.42 -3.13
CA ALA A 743 7.42 12.62 -2.39
C ALA A 743 8.60 13.61 -2.26
N GLY A 744 9.76 13.12 -1.82
CA GLY A 744 10.98 13.92 -1.73
C GLY A 744 11.43 14.48 -3.08
N ARG A 745 11.33 13.71 -4.17
CA ARG A 745 11.66 14.19 -5.53
C ARG A 745 10.67 15.24 -6.02
N LEU A 746 9.37 15.03 -5.83
CA LEU A 746 8.33 15.98 -6.23
C LEU A 746 8.47 17.29 -5.47
N LEU A 747 8.84 17.24 -4.18
CA LEU A 747 9.16 18.41 -3.39
C LEU A 747 10.30 19.22 -4.04
N ARG A 748 11.42 18.57 -4.39
CA ARG A 748 12.54 19.22 -5.11
C ARG A 748 12.16 19.74 -6.50
N TYR A 749 11.26 19.04 -7.20
CA TYR A 749 10.80 19.44 -8.52
C TYR A 749 9.75 20.57 -8.47
N GLY A 750 9.31 20.99 -7.27
CA GLY A 750 8.31 22.04 -7.06
C GLY A 750 6.86 21.57 -7.25
N ALA A 751 6.61 20.26 -7.29
CA ALA A 751 5.28 19.66 -7.36
C ALA A 751 4.71 19.45 -5.94
N PHE A 752 4.55 20.56 -5.20
CA PHE A 752 4.26 20.56 -3.77
C PHE A 752 2.97 19.83 -3.36
N ASP A 753 1.87 20.01 -4.08
CA ASP A 753 0.58 19.39 -3.71
C ASP A 753 0.64 17.86 -3.83
N ASP A 754 1.29 17.35 -4.86
CA ASP A 754 1.48 15.91 -5.05
C ASP A 754 2.42 15.34 -3.98
N ALA A 755 3.48 16.08 -3.59
CA ALA A 755 4.40 15.67 -2.53
C ALA A 755 3.69 15.60 -1.17
N ILE A 756 2.96 16.65 -0.78
CA ILE A 756 2.19 16.69 0.48
C ILE A 756 1.15 15.57 0.50
N TRP A 757 0.42 15.34 -0.60
CA TRP A 757 -0.56 14.26 -0.65
C TRP A 757 0.10 12.89 -0.46
N LEU A 758 1.26 12.63 -1.07
CA LEU A 758 1.99 11.37 -0.87
C LEU A 758 2.49 11.22 0.57
N ASP A 759 3.07 12.25 1.16
CA ASP A 759 3.52 12.22 2.56
C ASP A 759 2.36 12.01 3.54
N GLU A 760 1.18 12.55 3.23
CA GLU A 760 -0.05 12.25 3.99
C GLU A 760 -0.45 10.76 3.89
N GLN A 761 -0.31 10.14 2.72
CA GLN A 761 -0.55 8.70 2.58
C GLN A 761 0.49 7.90 3.38
N VAL A 762 1.77 8.25 3.27
CA VAL A 762 2.85 7.57 4.01
C VAL A 762 2.61 7.68 5.51
N ALA A 763 2.34 8.88 6.04
CA ALA A 763 2.06 9.09 7.46
C ALA A 763 0.85 8.31 7.98
N ARG A 764 -0.15 8.03 7.13
CA ARG A 764 -1.28 7.16 7.46
C ARG A 764 -0.91 5.68 7.48
N MET A 765 -0.05 5.25 6.55
CA MET A 765 0.36 3.85 6.42
C MET A 765 1.41 3.44 7.45
N THR A 766 2.18 4.39 7.99
CA THR A 766 3.22 4.15 9.01
C THR A 766 3.04 5.07 10.23
N PRO A 767 1.94 4.90 10.99
CA PRO A 767 1.63 5.77 12.13
C PRO A 767 2.64 5.65 13.29
N ASP A 768 3.40 4.56 13.32
CA ASP A 768 4.46 4.18 14.26
C ASP A 768 5.83 4.77 13.91
N LYS A 769 6.00 5.33 12.71
CA LYS A 769 7.26 5.91 12.24
C LYS A 769 7.27 7.45 12.36
N PRO A 770 8.08 8.04 13.24
CA PRO A 770 8.12 9.50 13.42
C PRO A 770 8.50 10.28 12.14
N GLN A 771 9.34 9.68 11.30
CA GLN A 771 9.86 10.29 10.07
C GLN A 771 8.76 10.67 9.09
N ALA A 772 7.70 9.86 8.99
CA ALA A 772 6.61 10.15 8.05
C ALA A 772 5.88 11.45 8.40
N LYS A 773 5.64 11.69 9.70
CA LYS A 773 5.05 12.95 10.20
C LYS A 773 6.00 14.13 10.05
N ARG A 774 7.29 13.92 10.35
CA ARG A 774 8.33 14.95 10.17
C ARG A 774 8.44 15.36 8.71
N ASN A 775 8.53 14.42 7.78
CA ASN A 775 8.65 14.68 6.35
C ASN A 775 7.42 15.44 5.81
N LEU A 776 6.21 15.05 6.23
CA LEU A 776 4.99 15.78 5.91
C LEU A 776 5.06 17.24 6.40
N ALA A 777 5.54 17.47 7.63
CA ALA A 777 5.70 18.83 8.16
C ALA A 777 6.70 19.64 7.32
N LEU A 778 7.85 19.06 6.97
CA LEU A 778 8.86 19.71 6.15
C LEU A 778 8.37 20.00 4.74
N ALA A 779 7.61 19.10 4.13
CA ALA A 779 6.97 19.33 2.82
C ALA A 779 5.97 20.50 2.88
N ILE A 780 5.16 20.58 3.94
CA ILE A 780 4.25 21.72 4.17
C ILE A 780 5.03 23.03 4.34
N ILE A 781 6.12 23.03 5.13
CA ILE A 781 6.97 24.21 5.36
C ILE A 781 7.56 24.69 4.04
N ALA A 782 8.25 23.80 3.30
CA ALA A 782 8.90 24.13 2.03
C ALA A 782 7.89 24.62 0.97
N ALA A 783 6.71 24.00 0.89
CA ALA A 783 5.64 24.45 0.00
C ALA A 783 5.13 25.85 0.38
N THR A 784 5.00 26.13 1.67
CA THR A 784 4.53 27.41 2.18
C THR A 784 5.56 28.51 1.94
N ASP A 785 6.83 28.25 2.24
CA ASP A 785 7.96 29.14 1.96
C ASP A 785 8.00 29.52 0.47
N ALA A 786 8.00 28.51 -0.42
CA ALA A 786 8.06 28.74 -1.86
C ALA A 786 6.85 29.54 -2.40
N ARG A 787 5.66 29.31 -1.85
CA ARG A 787 4.44 30.04 -2.24
C ARG A 787 4.42 31.48 -1.72
N LEU A 788 4.91 31.72 -0.52
CA LEU A 788 5.09 33.07 0.03
C LEU A 788 6.10 33.87 -0.79
N GLU A 789 7.26 33.29 -1.09
CA GLU A 789 8.28 33.93 -1.95
C GLU A 789 7.74 34.26 -3.35
N ALA A 790 6.90 33.39 -3.90
CA ALA A 790 6.22 33.62 -5.18
C ALA A 790 5.04 34.61 -5.11
N GLY A 791 4.65 35.08 -3.91
CA GLY A 791 3.48 35.92 -3.69
C GLY A 791 2.14 35.22 -3.99
N GLY A 792 2.12 33.88 -3.94
CA GLY A 792 0.97 33.04 -4.25
C GLY A 792 0.13 32.63 -3.05
N LEU A 793 0.50 33.04 -1.84
CA LEU A 793 -0.18 32.74 -0.58
C LEU A 793 -0.25 34.02 0.28
N ASP A 794 -1.36 34.25 0.95
CA ASP A 794 -1.48 35.33 1.94
C ASP A 794 -0.93 34.91 3.31
N GLU A 795 -0.70 35.89 4.18
CA GLU A 795 -0.09 35.69 5.50
C GLU A 795 -0.95 34.79 6.42
N ASP A 796 -2.28 34.91 6.34
CA ASP A 796 -3.21 34.09 7.12
C ASP A 796 -3.15 32.61 6.70
N ALA A 797 -3.19 32.33 5.40
CA ALA A 797 -3.08 30.97 4.88
C ALA A 797 -1.69 30.36 5.13
N ALA A 798 -0.63 31.18 5.14
CA ALA A 798 0.70 30.75 5.54
C ALA A 798 0.77 30.41 7.03
N ALA A 799 0.16 31.23 7.89
CA ALA A 799 0.07 30.97 9.32
C ALA A 799 -0.66 29.65 9.61
N ASP A 800 -1.79 29.38 8.94
CA ASP A 800 -2.53 28.12 9.07
C ASP A 800 -1.68 26.91 8.65
N ALA A 801 -0.97 27.01 7.52
CA ALA A 801 -0.10 25.94 7.04
C ALA A 801 1.09 25.69 7.99
N TYR A 802 1.72 26.75 8.50
CA TYR A 802 2.79 26.63 9.48
C TYR A 802 2.31 26.11 10.84
N LEU A 803 1.13 26.51 11.32
CA LEU A 803 0.56 25.92 12.54
C LEU A 803 0.29 24.43 12.37
N ARG A 804 -0.20 24.00 11.20
CA ARG A 804 -0.36 22.59 10.87
C ARG A 804 0.97 21.83 10.91
N ALA A 805 2.02 22.37 10.29
CA ALA A 805 3.35 21.77 10.33
C ALA A 805 3.93 21.74 11.76
N LEU A 806 3.70 22.78 12.55
CA LEU A 806 4.13 22.83 13.96
C LEU A 806 3.46 21.76 14.80
N VAL A 807 2.16 21.50 14.58
CA VAL A 807 1.43 20.39 15.24
C VAL A 807 2.09 19.06 14.92
N LEU A 808 2.38 18.78 13.64
CA LEU A 808 3.03 17.53 13.22
C LEU A 808 4.42 17.35 13.85
N LEU A 809 5.24 18.41 13.89
CA LEU A 809 6.55 18.36 14.54
C LEU A 809 6.41 18.15 16.06
N CYS A 810 5.46 18.82 16.71
CA CYS A 810 5.23 18.63 18.15
C CYS A 810 4.68 17.24 18.48
N GLU A 811 3.91 16.62 17.59
CA GLU A 811 3.53 15.20 17.73
C GLU A 811 4.75 14.28 17.67
N VAL A 812 5.72 14.56 16.79
CA VAL A 812 7.00 13.82 16.76
C VAL A 812 7.78 14.01 18.07
N VAL A 813 7.83 15.24 18.61
CA VAL A 813 8.53 15.52 19.87
C VAL A 813 7.87 14.82 21.06
N LEU A 814 6.55 14.91 21.19
CA LEU A 814 5.82 14.54 22.41
C LEU A 814 5.29 13.09 22.42
N THR A 815 5.43 12.35 21.32
CA THR A 815 5.08 10.92 21.30
C THR A 815 6.27 10.10 21.80
N PRO A 816 6.08 9.15 22.74
CA PRO A 816 7.12 8.21 23.13
C PRO A 816 7.25 7.12 22.06
N TRP A 817 8.20 7.29 21.14
CA TRP A 817 8.48 6.34 20.06
C TRP A 817 9.25 5.11 20.57
N ASP A 818 9.44 4.12 19.70
CA ASP A 818 10.39 3.03 19.95
C ASP A 818 11.81 3.59 20.10
N ASP A 819 12.62 2.95 20.95
CA ASP A 819 13.98 3.36 21.27
C ASP A 819 14.90 3.36 20.02
N ASP A 820 14.51 2.67 18.94
CA ASP A 820 15.16 2.76 17.61
C ASP A 820 15.19 4.16 17.01
N TYR A 821 14.28 5.03 17.43
CA TYR A 821 14.14 6.40 16.91
C TYR A 821 14.70 7.46 17.85
N ASP A 822 15.42 7.06 18.90
CA ASP A 822 16.01 7.96 19.89
C ASP A 822 16.84 9.07 19.22
N GLY A 823 16.56 10.32 19.59
CA GLY A 823 17.22 11.52 19.04
C GLY A 823 16.36 12.32 18.07
N ILE A 824 15.36 11.71 17.41
CA ILE A 824 14.53 12.40 16.42
C ILE A 824 13.73 13.56 17.04
N GLU A 825 13.35 13.45 18.32
CA GLU A 825 12.69 14.53 19.05
C GLU A 825 13.46 15.84 19.05
N LEU A 826 14.78 15.82 19.23
CA LEU A 826 15.57 17.04 19.35
C LEU A 826 15.75 17.69 17.99
N ILE A 827 15.85 16.88 16.94
CA ILE A 827 15.90 17.35 15.54
C ILE A 827 14.57 18.02 15.17
N ALA A 828 13.43 17.35 15.45
CA ALA A 828 12.11 17.91 15.24
C ALA A 828 11.86 19.16 16.10
N LEU A 829 12.44 19.24 17.30
CA LEU A 829 12.32 20.40 18.18
C LEU A 829 13.15 21.61 17.69
N MET A 830 14.31 21.38 17.07
CA MET A 830 15.06 22.43 16.34
C MET A 830 14.21 23.01 15.21
N GLU A 831 13.53 22.16 14.44
CA GLU A 831 12.63 22.54 13.35
C GLU A 831 11.38 23.26 13.86
N ALA A 832 10.76 22.78 14.93
CA ALA A 832 9.59 23.38 15.55
C ALA A 832 9.90 24.80 16.06
N ASN A 833 11.07 25.01 16.67
CA ASN A 833 11.47 26.33 17.14
C ASN A 833 11.83 27.30 16.00
N HIS A 834 12.42 26.80 14.91
CA HIS A 834 12.60 27.60 13.70
C HIS A 834 11.25 28.05 13.12
N LEU A 835 10.28 27.14 13.05
CA LEU A 835 8.93 27.43 12.58
C LEU A 835 8.17 28.38 13.50
N ALA A 836 8.32 28.24 14.82
CA ALA A 836 7.75 29.17 15.81
C ALA A 836 8.28 30.60 15.61
N ALA A 837 9.54 30.77 15.22
CA ALA A 837 10.10 32.08 14.88
C ALA A 837 9.47 32.66 13.60
N LYS A 838 9.23 31.83 12.57
CA LYS A 838 8.50 32.24 11.35
C LYS A 838 7.05 32.66 11.66
N LEU A 839 6.33 31.89 12.46
CA LEU A 839 4.96 32.21 12.90
C LEU A 839 4.91 33.54 13.65
N LYS A 840 5.88 33.79 14.54
CA LYS A 840 6.00 35.08 15.23
C LYS A 840 6.28 36.23 14.26
N ALA A 841 7.04 36.01 13.19
CA ALA A 841 7.30 37.02 12.17
C ALA A 841 6.06 37.33 11.31
N LEU A 842 5.09 36.41 11.25
CA LEU A 842 3.76 36.60 10.65
C LEU A 842 2.73 37.14 11.65
N ASP A 843 3.16 37.71 12.78
CA ASP A 843 2.30 38.26 13.84
C ASP A 843 1.28 37.27 14.44
N VAL A 844 1.52 35.95 14.33
CA VAL A 844 0.68 34.92 14.96
C VAL A 844 0.74 35.07 16.49
N PRO A 845 -0.41 35.08 17.21
CA PRO A 845 -0.43 35.25 18.65
C PRO A 845 0.42 34.20 19.39
N ALA A 846 1.24 34.65 20.34
CA ALA A 846 2.07 33.75 21.14
C ALA A 846 1.25 32.70 21.93
N GLY A 847 -0.03 32.96 22.18
CA GLY A 847 -0.96 32.00 22.79
C GLY A 847 -1.25 30.80 21.89
N ASP A 848 -1.35 31.02 20.58
CA ASP A 848 -1.66 29.97 19.60
C ASP A 848 -0.43 29.08 19.37
N ILE A 849 0.76 29.67 19.31
CA ILE A 849 2.03 28.93 19.27
C ILE A 849 2.19 28.11 20.57
N ALA A 850 1.97 28.72 21.73
CA ALA A 850 2.11 28.06 23.03
C ALA A 850 1.04 26.99 23.32
N ALA A 851 -0.06 26.96 22.55
CA ALA A 851 -1.06 25.90 22.61
C ALA A 851 -0.55 24.60 21.96
N VAL A 852 0.45 24.69 21.09
CA VAL A 852 1.03 23.56 20.35
C VAL A 852 2.43 23.22 20.87
N LEU A 853 3.32 24.22 20.96
CA LEU A 853 4.68 24.07 21.45
C LEU A 853 4.76 24.51 22.93
N PRO A 854 5.02 23.58 23.89
CA PRO A 854 5.15 23.94 25.29
C PRO A 854 6.23 25.00 25.52
N LYS A 855 5.95 25.95 26.41
CA LYS A 855 6.84 27.09 26.68
C LYS A 855 8.23 26.66 27.17
N GLN A 856 8.32 25.56 27.91
CA GLN A 856 9.58 24.98 28.40
C GLN A 856 10.48 24.49 27.25
N LEU A 857 9.87 24.13 26.12
CA LEU A 857 10.56 23.64 24.92
C LEU A 857 10.83 24.76 23.90
N THR A 858 10.42 26.01 24.20
CA THR A 858 10.53 27.13 23.25
C THR A 858 11.87 27.85 23.39
N ALA A 859 12.82 27.55 22.50
CA ALA A 859 14.07 28.29 22.33
C ALA A 859 14.59 28.17 20.88
N LEU A 860 14.84 29.29 20.20
CA LEU A 860 15.48 29.27 18.89
C LEU A 860 17.01 29.14 19.09
N LEU A 861 17.55 27.96 18.80
CA LEU A 861 18.99 27.68 18.88
C LEU A 861 19.65 27.91 17.53
N ASP A 862 20.06 29.15 17.25
CA ASP A 862 20.76 29.47 16.00
C ASP A 862 22.18 28.90 15.98
N VAL A 863 22.61 28.39 14.83
CA VAL A 863 23.94 27.81 14.65
C VAL A 863 24.60 28.23 13.34
N ASP A 864 25.92 28.32 13.35
CA ASP A 864 26.67 28.65 12.13
C ASP A 864 26.63 27.52 11.09
N ILE A 865 26.67 26.26 11.55
CA ILE A 865 26.58 25.06 10.72
C ILE A 865 25.59 24.09 11.35
N ARG A 866 24.64 23.60 10.54
CA ARG A 866 23.81 22.43 10.80
C ARG A 866 23.94 21.48 9.61
N ILE A 867 24.20 20.20 9.87
CA ILE A 867 24.27 19.15 8.85
C ILE A 867 23.23 18.11 9.23
N LEU A 868 22.37 17.76 8.28
CA LEU A 868 21.39 16.71 8.44
C LEU A 868 21.63 15.64 7.38
N LEU A 869 21.65 14.38 7.78
CA LEU A 869 21.85 13.24 6.90
C LEU A 869 20.62 12.34 6.92
N GLU A 870 20.01 12.13 5.76
CA GLU A 870 18.78 11.36 5.54
C GLU A 870 19.02 10.23 4.51
N TRP A 871 18.20 9.18 4.56
CA TRP A 871 18.25 8.08 3.59
C TRP A 871 16.87 7.48 3.31
N ASN A 872 16.78 6.75 2.20
CA ASN A 872 15.51 6.27 1.62
C ASN A 872 15.20 4.78 1.86
N THR A 873 15.97 4.05 2.67
CA THR A 873 15.79 2.59 2.89
C THR A 873 15.67 2.21 4.37
N ASP A 874 14.58 1.52 4.73
CA ASP A 874 14.07 1.27 6.10
C ASP A 874 14.86 0.28 6.97
N LYS A 875 15.99 -0.26 6.48
CA LYS A 875 16.81 -1.26 7.18
C LYS A 875 18.30 -1.00 7.00
N THR A 876 18.66 0.27 7.01
CA THR A 876 20.04 0.72 6.79
C THR A 876 20.52 1.42 8.04
N ASP A 877 21.69 1.03 8.51
CA ASP A 877 22.42 1.70 9.57
C ASP A 877 23.50 2.59 8.93
N MET A 878 23.41 3.89 9.19
CA MET A 878 24.19 4.94 8.54
C MET A 878 24.64 6.00 9.54
N ASP A 879 25.95 6.08 9.80
CA ASP A 879 26.51 7.11 10.67
C ASP A 879 26.88 8.37 9.88
N LEU A 880 26.59 9.54 10.45
CA LEU A 880 27.14 10.85 10.08
C LEU A 880 28.46 11.10 10.82
N TRP A 881 29.53 11.25 10.05
CA TRP A 881 30.85 11.60 10.56
C TRP A 881 31.24 13.00 10.08
N VAL A 882 31.76 13.83 10.99
CA VAL A 882 32.23 15.18 10.65
C VAL A 882 33.64 15.40 11.18
N ASP A 883 34.59 15.57 10.28
CA ASP A 883 35.95 16.01 10.61
C ASP A 883 36.01 17.53 10.69
N GLU A 884 36.54 18.03 11.80
CA GLU A 884 36.65 19.46 12.07
C GLU A 884 38.05 20.02 11.73
N PRO A 885 38.19 21.36 11.54
CA PRO A 885 39.49 22.01 11.35
C PRO A 885 40.50 21.79 12.50
N SER A 886 40.02 21.41 13.69
CA SER A 886 40.83 21.04 14.85
C SER A 886 41.65 19.77 14.61
N GLY A 887 41.22 18.91 13.67
CA GLY A 887 41.69 17.54 13.50
C GLY A 887 40.95 16.53 14.39
N GLU A 888 39.89 16.96 15.07
CA GLU A 888 38.98 16.09 15.81
C GLU A 888 37.84 15.62 14.91
N ARG A 889 37.39 14.38 15.12
CA ARG A 889 36.27 13.77 14.43
C ARG A 889 35.06 13.69 15.37
N SER A 890 33.92 14.20 14.91
CA SER A 890 32.61 14.00 15.54
C SER A 890 31.99 12.72 14.99
N ILE A 891 31.69 11.76 15.87
CA ILE A 891 31.12 10.43 15.60
C ILE A 891 30.29 9.97 16.81
N TYR A 892 29.53 8.89 16.70
CA TYR A 892 28.77 8.32 17.83
C TYR A 892 29.61 8.14 19.11
N SER A 893 30.85 7.64 18.99
CA SER A 893 31.76 7.47 20.14
C SER A 893 32.42 8.76 20.64
N ASN A 894 32.26 9.87 19.91
CA ASN A 894 32.71 11.21 20.28
C ASN A 894 31.68 12.29 19.83
N PRO A 895 30.48 12.31 20.43
CA PRO A 895 29.36 13.13 19.92
C PRO A 895 29.46 14.60 20.34
N ARG A 896 30.47 14.98 21.14
CA ARG A 896 30.72 16.36 21.59
C ARG A 896 32.19 16.71 21.42
N THR A 897 32.51 17.54 20.44
CA THR A 897 33.89 17.95 20.13
C THR A 897 34.37 19.12 20.98
N LEU A 898 35.68 19.37 20.99
CA LEU A 898 36.31 20.48 21.70
C LEU A 898 35.98 21.85 21.11
N LEU A 899 35.67 21.91 19.80
CA LEU A 899 35.16 23.13 19.15
C LEU A 899 33.68 23.39 19.45
N GLY A 900 33.03 22.51 20.20
CA GLY A 900 31.63 22.61 20.56
C GLY A 900 30.69 22.02 19.51
N GLY A 901 31.18 21.18 18.60
CA GLY A 901 30.35 20.37 17.72
C GLY A 901 29.54 19.37 18.52
N ARG A 902 28.30 19.13 18.10
CA ARG A 902 27.37 18.19 18.73
C ARG A 902 26.74 17.31 17.66
N LEU A 903 26.88 16.00 17.80
CA LEU A 903 26.17 14.99 16.99
C LEU A 903 24.90 14.54 17.72
N SER A 904 23.83 14.21 17.00
CA SER A 904 22.63 13.56 17.51
C SER A 904 22.94 12.17 18.07
N ASN A 905 21.93 11.55 18.70
CA ASN A 905 22.02 10.13 18.99
C ASN A 905 22.02 9.35 17.66
N ASP A 906 22.60 8.16 17.71
CA ASP A 906 22.70 7.22 16.59
C ASP A 906 21.38 6.47 16.44
N MET A 907 20.79 6.54 15.25
CA MET A 907 19.55 5.86 14.90
C MET A 907 19.88 4.54 14.20
N THR A 908 19.92 3.47 15.00
CA THR A 908 20.45 2.16 14.56
C THR A 908 19.52 1.34 13.65
N ARG A 909 18.23 1.70 13.55
CA ARG A 909 17.22 1.04 12.70
C ARG A 909 16.25 2.04 12.09
N GLY A 910 15.70 1.71 10.91
CA GLY A 910 14.70 2.52 10.21
C GLY A 910 15.29 3.56 9.25
N TYR A 911 14.55 4.65 9.06
CA TYR A 911 15.02 5.85 8.35
C TYR A 911 15.72 6.78 9.35
N GLY A 912 16.68 7.59 8.90
CA GLY A 912 17.29 8.64 9.72
C GLY A 912 16.30 9.74 10.13
N PRO A 913 16.74 10.97 10.49
CA PRO A 913 18.05 11.53 10.19
C PRO A 913 19.05 11.52 11.34
N GLU A 914 20.34 11.66 10.99
CA GLU A 914 21.36 12.12 11.93
C GLU A 914 21.67 13.60 11.75
N GLU A 915 21.95 14.31 12.86
CA GLU A 915 22.18 15.75 12.88
C GLU A 915 23.52 16.09 13.52
N TYR A 916 24.27 16.99 12.89
CA TYR A 916 25.43 17.66 13.48
C TYR A 916 25.19 19.16 13.58
N LEU A 917 25.45 19.72 14.77
CA LEU A 917 25.30 21.14 15.06
C LEU A 917 26.63 21.76 15.52
N LEU A 918 26.93 22.96 15.04
CA LEU A 918 28.05 23.76 15.52
C LEU A 918 27.67 25.24 15.59
N ARG A 919 27.46 25.73 16.82
CA ARG A 919 27.03 27.10 17.07
C ARG A 919 27.99 28.15 16.54
N THR A 920 29.29 28.01 16.83
CA THR A 920 30.32 28.96 16.43
C THR A 920 31.44 28.23 15.73
N ALA A 921 31.40 28.20 14.39
CA ALA A 921 32.37 27.44 13.62
C ALA A 921 33.63 28.27 13.29
N PRO A 922 34.84 27.84 13.69
CA PRO A 922 36.06 28.49 13.23
C PRO A 922 36.26 28.36 11.72
N LYS A 923 37.08 29.25 11.16
CA LYS A 923 37.54 29.18 9.77
C LYS A 923 38.34 27.90 9.56
N GLY A 924 38.09 27.21 8.45
CA GLY A 924 38.75 25.95 8.13
C GLY A 924 37.92 25.05 7.23
N VAL A 925 38.46 23.86 6.96
CA VAL A 925 37.81 22.81 6.18
C VAL A 925 37.14 21.84 7.14
N TYR A 926 35.91 21.49 6.82
CA TYR A 926 35.15 20.44 7.47
C TYR A 926 34.83 19.39 6.42
N GLU A 927 35.01 18.12 6.78
CA GLU A 927 34.75 16.99 5.89
C GLU A 927 33.62 16.14 6.46
N VAL A 928 32.57 15.96 5.66
CA VAL A 928 31.38 15.19 6.00
C VAL A 928 31.49 13.83 5.35
N MET A 929 31.31 12.77 6.14
CA MET A 929 31.36 11.39 5.66
C MET A 929 30.11 10.63 6.13
N ALA A 930 29.71 9.63 5.35
CA ALA A 930 28.67 8.68 5.71
C ALA A 930 29.30 7.28 5.81
N ASN A 931 29.12 6.60 6.93
CA ASN A 931 29.61 5.23 7.11
C ASN A 931 28.45 4.25 6.95
N VAL A 932 28.57 3.29 6.01
CA VAL A 932 27.48 2.38 5.63
C VAL A 932 27.74 0.98 6.16
N TYR A 933 26.85 0.49 7.04
CA TYR A 933 26.98 -0.85 7.63
C TYR A 933 26.23 -1.94 6.85
N ALA A 934 25.07 -1.63 6.26
CA ALA A 934 24.29 -2.60 5.50
C ALA A 934 23.40 -1.94 4.42
N ALA A 935 23.87 -1.89 3.16
CA ALA A 935 22.99 -1.53 2.04
C ALA A 935 22.10 -2.73 1.65
N ASP A 936 20.79 -2.49 1.47
CA ASP A 936 19.86 -3.49 0.93
C ASP A 936 20.25 -3.86 -0.50
N ARG A 937 20.29 -5.16 -0.80
CA ARG A 937 20.89 -5.71 -2.02
C ARG A 937 19.90 -5.95 -3.15
N LEU A 938 18.59 -5.85 -2.91
CA LEU A 938 17.53 -6.22 -3.88
C LEU A 938 16.29 -5.29 -3.86
N ASP A 939 16.49 -3.97 -3.81
CA ASP A 939 15.38 -3.00 -3.84
C ASP A 939 14.95 -2.64 -5.29
N PRO A 940 13.67 -2.84 -5.69
CA PRO A 940 13.16 -2.44 -7.01
C PRO A 940 13.17 -0.91 -7.23
N ASN A 941 13.25 -0.11 -6.16
CA ASN A 941 13.31 1.35 -6.20
C ASN A 941 14.68 1.91 -6.58
N GLY A 942 15.70 1.06 -6.68
CA GLY A 942 17.06 1.45 -7.08
C GLY A 942 18.05 1.37 -5.92
N ALA A 943 19.18 2.05 -6.08
CA ALA A 943 20.20 2.08 -5.02
C ALA A 943 19.77 2.99 -3.86
N THR A 944 20.24 2.66 -2.66
CA THR A 944 20.10 3.53 -1.48
C THR A 944 20.75 4.88 -1.75
N ASN A 945 19.98 5.94 -1.52
CA ASN A 945 20.41 7.32 -1.66
C ASN A 945 20.53 7.96 -0.29
N ILE A 946 21.65 8.66 -0.08
CA ILE A 946 21.88 9.56 1.03
C ILE A 946 21.52 10.97 0.56
N ILE A 947 20.70 11.68 1.32
CA ILE A 947 20.48 13.10 1.14
C ILE A 947 21.14 13.81 2.31
N VAL A 948 22.01 14.76 2.03
CA VAL A 948 22.63 15.59 3.07
C VAL A 948 22.24 17.04 2.85
N HIS A 949 21.70 17.65 3.91
CA HIS A 949 21.33 19.05 3.96
C HIS A 949 22.37 19.80 4.80
N LEU A 950 23.03 20.78 4.19
CA LEU A 950 23.97 21.66 4.86
C LEU A 950 23.33 23.04 5.00
N TYR A 951 23.11 23.44 6.24
CA TYR A 951 22.63 24.76 6.60
C TYR A 951 23.78 25.62 7.11
N ARG A 952 23.83 26.86 6.62
CA ARG A 952 24.67 27.95 7.14
C ARG A 952 23.79 28.96 7.81
N ASP A 953 24.23 29.49 8.96
CA ASP A 953 23.49 30.51 9.72
C ASP A 953 22.03 30.08 10.01
N TRP A 954 21.83 28.80 10.34
CA TRP A 954 20.51 28.24 10.66
C TRP A 954 19.83 29.03 11.78
N GLY A 955 18.54 29.35 11.59
CA GLY A 955 17.75 30.15 12.52
C GLY A 955 18.05 31.65 12.47
N ARG A 956 18.80 32.12 11.47
CA ARG A 956 19.12 33.55 11.28
C ARG A 956 18.58 34.06 9.94
N PRO A 957 18.39 35.39 9.76
CA PRO A 957 17.97 35.96 8.49
C PRO A 957 18.94 35.72 7.31
N THR A 958 20.18 35.32 7.58
CA THR A 958 21.20 34.98 6.57
C THR A 958 21.29 33.49 6.28
N GLU A 959 20.32 32.70 6.76
CA GLU A 959 20.26 31.26 6.56
C GLU A 959 20.39 30.88 5.07
N LYS A 960 21.22 29.88 4.80
CA LYS A 960 21.36 29.28 3.46
C LYS A 960 21.39 27.76 3.59
N GLU A 961 20.59 27.08 2.78
CA GLU A 961 20.58 25.63 2.65
C GLU A 961 21.24 25.21 1.32
N GLU A 962 22.09 24.19 1.39
CA GLU A 962 22.61 23.47 0.24
C GLU A 962 22.42 21.96 0.46
N SER A 963 21.71 21.29 -0.44
CA SER A 963 21.40 19.86 -0.32
C SER A 963 22.04 19.05 -1.46
N PHE A 964 22.52 17.85 -1.15
CA PHE A 964 23.20 16.95 -2.10
C PHE A 964 22.74 15.51 -1.93
N VAL A 965 22.70 14.78 -3.05
CA VAL A 965 22.29 13.37 -3.08
C VAL A 965 23.44 12.50 -3.53
N ILE A 966 23.69 11.43 -2.78
CA ILE A 966 24.72 10.45 -3.06
C ILE A 966 24.09 9.08 -3.18
N GLU A 967 24.36 8.41 -4.29
CA GLU A 967 23.98 7.02 -4.50
C GLU A 967 25.07 6.09 -3.95
N LEU A 968 24.68 5.16 -3.08
CA LEU A 968 25.59 4.15 -2.55
C LEU A 968 25.82 3.01 -3.56
N LYS A 969 27.08 2.57 -3.71
CA LYS A 969 27.39 1.45 -4.60
C LYS A 969 27.01 0.12 -3.93
N ARG A 970 26.56 -0.84 -4.74
CA ARG A 970 26.04 -2.17 -4.32
C ARG A 970 27.05 -3.04 -3.53
N ASP A 971 28.34 -2.71 -3.60
CA ASP A 971 29.45 -3.45 -2.99
C ASP A 971 30.15 -2.70 -1.83
N GLN A 972 29.73 -1.47 -1.52
CA GLN A 972 30.29 -0.72 -0.39
C GLN A 972 29.77 -1.28 0.94
N LYS A 973 30.67 -1.90 1.72
CA LYS A 973 30.44 -2.32 3.11
C LYS A 973 31.58 -1.83 3.97
N HIS A 974 31.26 -1.20 5.10
CA HIS A 974 32.25 -0.75 6.10
C HIS A 974 33.31 0.23 5.56
N GLU A 975 32.92 1.10 4.62
CA GLU A 975 33.77 2.20 4.16
C GLU A 975 33.06 3.52 4.41
N ALA A 976 33.76 4.44 5.11
CA ALA A 976 33.32 5.81 5.25
C ALA A 976 33.46 6.53 3.90
N VAL A 977 32.33 6.88 3.30
CA VAL A 977 32.26 7.59 2.02
C VAL A 977 32.30 9.08 2.32
N THR A 978 33.31 9.79 1.81
CA THR A 978 33.31 11.27 1.85
C THR A 978 32.12 11.78 1.04
N VAL A 979 31.21 12.45 1.73
CA VAL A 979 29.97 13.00 1.16
C VAL A 979 30.20 14.42 0.66
N GLY A 980 31.03 15.20 1.36
CA GLY A 980 31.39 16.53 0.92
C GLY A 980 32.47 17.18 1.79
N LYS A 981 33.11 18.21 1.24
CA LYS A 981 34.02 19.10 1.96
C LYS A 981 33.50 20.51 1.85
N PHE A 982 33.48 21.23 2.97
CA PHE A 982 33.13 22.63 2.99
C PHE A 982 34.20 23.45 3.70
N LYS A 983 34.46 24.64 3.17
CA LYS A 983 35.48 25.56 3.68
C LYS A 983 34.80 26.83 4.15
N ARG A 984 34.95 27.16 5.43
CA ARG A 984 34.53 28.44 5.99
C ARG A 984 35.69 29.42 5.95
N GLU A 985 35.54 30.52 5.21
CA GLU A 985 36.60 31.49 4.94
C GLU A 985 36.76 32.60 5.97
#